data_AF-A0A9P9KD85-F1
#
_entry.id   AF-A0A9P9KD85-F1
#
_cell.length_a   1.000
_cell.length_b   1.000
_cell.length_c   1.000
_cell.angle_alpha   90.00
_cell.angle_beta   90.00
_cell.angle_gamma   90.00
#
_symmetry.space_group_name_H-M   'P 1'
#
loop_
_entity.id
_entity.type
_entity.pdbx_description
1 polymer ?
#
loop_
_entity_poly.entity_id
_entity_poly.type
_entity_poly.pdbx_seq_one_letter_code
_entity_poly.pdbx_strand_id
1 'polypeptide(L)'
;MAGYQRPMSFSERRGSALSDDLTLNTTTNPMINHRLEKLPQQQRHLRGPPTPSMSTPAADFDQQLTGSPPPPPTPAASPGPSHFQPDWSDAADDEDFFLAKVRQHFKNCSGPQRTRVLADLLNLCTSQQLSFVHQFVSPLLKKDPFTSLPDELCLRILSFIDDPKVLARASQVSKRWRDLLSDDMTWKNLCVKHDYGRRLSEVYTTAPHFASRPAAQAFNGIDADMASSSFPGARSLNSYSMGTRSHDGTTRPRLRTYKSHFKQRYLVEAAWRSGGTSTTRNITQEGGVVTSLHLTPKYIIVALDNAKIHVFDTEGDSQRTLQGHVMGVWAMVPWDDTLVSGGCDRDVRVWNLKTGACLHTLRGHTSTVRCLKMADANTAISGSRDTTLRIWDIRTGLCKNVLVGHQSSVRCLEIKGDIVVSGSYDTFARVWSISEGRCLQTLQGHFSQIYAIAFDGKRVVTGSLDTNVRIWDPTSGECLAILQGHTSLVGQLQMRGDTLVTGGSDGSVRVWSLEKMCPIHRLAAHDNSVTSLQFDDTRVVSGGSDGRVKIWDLKTGHLVRELIAQGEAVWRVAFEDEKCVALALRQGRTVMEVWSFSPPEEMLYDRPLSLQQRVLEDDPNRPLSAMAIDYRTSQPTLASSSRDPQAQDVDMQDAGPSTAPLQGGTLDQQASSTLNTATFSELHPAKSSGTSIFTMLSRALRVPRAVPLRAKLAAPSYIAARSVTTNAASASLSHSVPQSDDEPFVVNLSDESFETYELDPPPYSLEVTKKELKQMYYDMVSIRQMEMAADRLYKEKKIRGFCHLSTGQEAVAVGIEHAITKADDIITAYRCHGFALMRGATVKSIIGELLGRREGISYGKGGSMHMFYKGFYGGNGIVGAQVPVGAGLAFAHKYNGNKNASIILYGDGASNQGQVFEAFNMAKLWNLPALFGCENNKYGMGTSAARSSALTDYYKRGQYIPGLKVNGMDVLAVKAAVKYGKEWTAADKGPMVLEYVTYRYGGHSMSDPGTTYRTREEIQRMRSTNDAIAGLKQKILDWEVTTEDELKKIDKEARAHVNEEVALAEAMAVPDPKPEILFEDIYVKGSEPQYLRGRIPEENHYFQ
;
A
#
# COMPACT_ATOMS: atom_id res chain seq x y z
N MET A 1 -21.24 -58.13 -1.73
CA MET A 1 -20.50 -57.42 -0.66
C MET A 1 -19.91 -56.18 -1.33
N ALA A 2 -20.25 -54.95 -0.94
CA ALA A 2 -19.98 -54.32 0.36
C ALA A 2 -18.47 -54.24 0.65
N GLY A 3 -17.82 -53.07 0.77
CA GLY A 3 -18.31 -51.70 0.51
C GLY A 3 -17.63 -50.68 1.42
N TYR A 4 -16.85 -49.75 0.84
CA TYR A 4 -16.26 -48.61 1.55
C TYR A 4 -16.15 -47.41 0.59
N GLN A 5 -16.67 -46.25 1.00
CA GLN A 5 -16.54 -44.98 0.29
C GLN A 5 -15.72 -43.97 1.11
N ARG A 6 -15.14 -42.97 0.43
CA ARG A 6 -14.40 -41.86 1.07
C ARG A 6 -15.36 -40.90 1.79
N PRO A 7 -14.91 -40.17 2.83
CA PRO A 7 -15.64 -39.03 3.37
C PRO A 7 -15.69 -37.87 2.36
N MET A 8 -16.82 -37.17 2.30
CA MET A 8 -17.02 -35.98 1.45
C MET A 8 -16.27 -34.75 1.97
N SER A 9 -15.99 -33.82 1.05
CA SER A 9 -15.23 -32.59 1.26
C SER A 9 -16.05 -31.46 1.89
N PHE A 10 -15.38 -30.37 2.24
CA PHE A 10 -16.00 -29.22 2.91
C PHE A 10 -16.99 -28.46 2.00
N SER A 11 -16.79 -28.51 0.68
CA SER A 11 -17.63 -27.85 -0.34
C SER A 11 -19.04 -28.44 -0.44
N GLU A 12 -19.20 -29.71 -0.09
CA GLU A 12 -20.45 -30.48 -0.25
C GLU A 12 -21.45 -30.27 0.92
N ARG A 13 -21.16 -29.34 1.85
CA ARG A 13 -21.95 -29.11 3.08
C ARG A 13 -22.88 -27.88 3.07
N ARG A 14 -23.11 -27.24 1.93
CA ARG A 14 -24.08 -26.13 1.81
C ARG A 14 -24.98 -26.27 0.58
N GLY A 15 -26.13 -26.93 0.77
CA GLY A 15 -27.23 -26.91 -0.20
C GLY A 15 -28.26 -28.03 -0.01
N SER A 16 -29.31 -27.79 0.79
CA SER A 16 -30.62 -28.48 0.68
C SER A 16 -31.64 -27.98 1.72
N ALA A 17 -32.64 -27.22 1.24
CA ALA A 17 -33.98 -27.00 1.81
C ALA A 17 -34.72 -26.08 0.82
N LEU A 18 -35.89 -26.40 0.25
CA LEU A 18 -36.81 -27.54 0.38
C LEU A 18 -37.50 -27.81 -0.98
N SER A 19 -38.00 -29.05 -1.17
CA SER A 19 -39.09 -29.54 -2.05
C SER A 19 -39.46 -28.77 -3.35
N ASP A 20 -39.32 -29.38 -4.54
CA ASP A 20 -40.33 -30.20 -5.29
C ASP A 20 -41.33 -29.30 -6.10
N ASP A 21 -41.91 -29.67 -7.26
CA ASP A 21 -42.11 -30.99 -7.91
C ASP A 21 -42.30 -30.88 -9.47
N LEU A 22 -42.43 -32.03 -10.16
CA LEU A 22 -43.09 -32.29 -11.47
C LEU A 22 -42.49 -31.80 -12.83
N THR A 23 -41.61 -32.63 -13.39
CA THR A 23 -41.68 -33.29 -14.75
C THR A 23 -41.90 -32.53 -16.10
N LEU A 24 -40.94 -32.72 -17.03
CA LEU A 24 -41.09 -33.07 -18.49
C LEU A 24 -41.77 -32.02 -19.46
N ASN A 25 -41.46 -31.92 -20.78
CA ASN A 25 -40.67 -32.76 -21.69
C ASN A 25 -40.15 -32.04 -22.98
N THR A 26 -39.19 -32.66 -23.68
CA THR A 26 -38.88 -32.59 -25.15
C THR A 26 -38.81 -31.27 -25.95
N THR A 27 -37.56 -30.84 -26.23
CA THR A 27 -36.92 -30.63 -27.56
C THR A 27 -37.54 -29.86 -28.75
N THR A 28 -36.64 -29.15 -29.47
CA THR A 28 -36.57 -28.78 -30.93
C THR A 28 -36.65 -27.29 -31.31
N ASN A 29 -35.92 -26.97 -32.39
CA ASN A 29 -35.63 -25.69 -33.05
C ASN A 29 -36.03 -25.89 -34.55
N PRO A 30 -36.00 -24.92 -35.50
CA PRO A 30 -35.59 -23.51 -35.41
C PRO A 30 -36.47 -22.47 -36.18
N MET A 31 -36.04 -21.19 -36.13
CA MET A 31 -36.17 -20.10 -37.13
C MET A 31 -37.48 -19.87 -37.94
N ILE A 32 -37.92 -18.61 -37.98
CA ILE A 32 -37.95 -17.77 -39.21
C ILE A 32 -38.14 -16.28 -38.84
N ASN A 33 -37.62 -15.36 -39.67
CA ASN A 33 -37.77 -13.91 -39.51
C ASN A 33 -39.08 -13.41 -40.16
N HIS A 34 -39.66 -12.30 -39.66
CA HIS A 34 -39.77 -11.06 -40.45
C HIS A 34 -40.10 -9.80 -39.62
N ARG A 35 -39.93 -8.61 -40.24
CA ARG A 35 -40.10 -7.27 -39.64
C ARG A 35 -41.46 -6.62 -39.97
N LEU A 36 -41.69 -5.46 -39.32
CA LEU A 36 -42.39 -4.22 -39.76
C LEU A 36 -43.83 -3.93 -39.31
N GLU A 37 -43.90 -3.04 -38.30
CA GLU A 37 -44.62 -1.74 -38.27
C GLU A 37 -46.13 -1.58 -37.97
N LYS A 38 -46.38 -0.46 -37.26
CA LYS A 38 -47.58 0.42 -37.21
C LYS A 38 -48.87 -0.01 -36.47
N LEU A 39 -48.93 0.48 -35.22
CA LEU A 39 -49.97 1.36 -34.62
C LEU A 39 -51.06 1.95 -35.56
N PRO A 40 -52.19 2.48 -35.02
CA PRO A 40 -52.90 2.12 -33.78
C PRO A 40 -54.46 2.14 -33.92
N GLN A 41 -55.21 1.65 -32.92
CA GLN A 41 -56.31 2.42 -32.28
C GLN A 41 -56.96 1.76 -31.04
N GLN A 42 -57.55 2.66 -30.26
CA GLN A 42 -58.55 2.61 -29.18
C GLN A 42 -59.62 1.47 -29.25
N GLN A 43 -60.48 1.19 -28.26
CA GLN A 43 -61.06 2.06 -27.22
C GLN A 43 -61.85 1.27 -26.13
N ARG A 44 -61.80 1.66 -24.84
CA ARG A 44 -62.95 2.05 -23.96
C ARG A 44 -62.67 1.96 -22.44
N HIS A 45 -63.37 2.83 -21.69
CA HIS A 45 -63.41 2.91 -20.22
C HIS A 45 -64.81 2.59 -19.68
N LEU A 46 -64.89 2.33 -18.36
CA LEU A 46 -65.97 2.82 -17.49
C LEU A 46 -65.35 3.62 -16.33
N ARG A 47 -66.15 4.46 -15.66
CA ARG A 47 -65.66 5.59 -14.82
C ARG A 47 -66.56 5.84 -13.61
N GLY A 48 -65.98 6.23 -12.48
CA GLY A 48 -66.68 6.74 -11.29
C GLY A 48 -66.23 8.17 -10.92
N PRO A 49 -67.12 9.07 -10.45
CA PRO A 49 -66.81 10.45 -10.04
C PRO A 49 -66.90 10.66 -8.49
N PRO A 50 -66.66 11.87 -7.93
CA PRO A 50 -66.17 13.12 -8.53
C PRO A 50 -64.90 13.74 -7.88
N THR A 51 -64.29 14.66 -8.63
CA THR A 51 -63.25 15.67 -8.30
C THR A 51 -63.85 16.90 -7.56
N PRO A 52 -63.11 17.96 -7.11
CA PRO A 52 -61.79 18.52 -7.54
C PRO A 52 -60.85 18.94 -6.37
N SER A 53 -59.70 19.63 -6.48
CA SER A 53 -58.80 20.24 -7.51
C SER A 53 -57.44 20.54 -6.80
N MET A 54 -56.29 20.95 -7.37
CA MET A 54 -55.57 21.06 -8.67
C MET A 54 -54.13 21.57 -8.30
N SER A 55 -53.05 21.51 -9.08
CA SER A 55 -52.77 21.04 -10.46
C SER A 55 -51.28 20.63 -10.59
N THR A 56 -50.96 19.75 -11.55
CA THR A 56 -49.58 19.43 -12.02
C THR A 56 -49.61 18.95 -13.47
N PRO A 57 -48.54 19.24 -14.24
CA PRO A 57 -47.85 18.22 -15.04
C PRO A 57 -46.37 18.10 -14.59
N ALA A 58 -45.71 16.94 -14.51
CA ALA A 58 -45.64 15.76 -15.39
C ALA A 58 -44.78 16.01 -16.67
N ALA A 59 -43.80 15.17 -17.04
CA ALA A 59 -43.29 13.94 -16.40
C ALA A 59 -41.82 13.62 -16.78
N ASP A 60 -41.19 12.82 -15.92
CA ASP A 60 -40.14 11.79 -16.10
C ASP A 60 -39.12 11.84 -17.26
N PHE A 61 -37.85 11.60 -16.88
CA PHE A 61 -36.85 10.94 -17.72
C PHE A 61 -36.03 9.96 -16.85
N ASP A 62 -35.70 8.78 -17.39
CA ASP A 62 -34.95 7.73 -16.68
C ASP A 62 -33.56 8.19 -16.22
N GLN A 63 -33.19 7.88 -14.97
CA GLN A 63 -31.78 7.75 -14.56
C GLN A 63 -31.57 6.53 -13.66
N GLN A 64 -30.48 5.80 -13.97
CA GLN A 64 -30.15 4.52 -13.35
C GLN A 64 -29.62 4.70 -11.91
N LEU A 65 -30.04 3.78 -11.04
CA LEU A 65 -29.54 3.64 -9.67
C LEU A 65 -28.01 3.40 -9.64
N THR A 66 -27.24 4.46 -9.47
CA THR A 66 -25.79 4.41 -9.20
C THR A 66 -25.53 5.03 -7.83
N GLY A 67 -25.32 4.17 -6.83
CA GLY A 67 -25.24 4.53 -5.41
C GLY A 67 -23.93 5.22 -4.99
N SER A 68 -23.61 6.36 -5.60
CA SER A 68 -22.47 7.20 -5.24
C SER A 68 -22.96 8.51 -4.60
N PRO A 69 -22.54 8.87 -3.37
CA PRO A 69 -22.71 10.24 -2.89
C PRO A 69 -21.88 11.19 -3.78
N PRO A 70 -22.26 12.47 -3.91
CA PRO A 70 -21.44 13.43 -4.61
C PRO A 70 -20.05 13.56 -3.93
N PRO A 71 -18.98 13.83 -4.70
CA PRO A 71 -17.66 14.07 -4.11
C PRO A 71 -17.69 15.27 -3.15
N PRO A 72 -16.73 15.36 -2.21
CA PRO A 72 -16.58 16.58 -1.39
C PRO A 72 -16.43 17.80 -2.30
N PRO A 73 -16.80 19.01 -1.83
CA PRO A 73 -16.76 20.21 -2.66
C PRO A 73 -15.35 20.45 -3.19
N THR A 74 -15.19 20.19 -4.49
CA THR A 74 -13.99 20.53 -5.26
C THR A 74 -13.62 21.99 -4.97
N PRO A 75 -12.33 22.36 -4.80
CA PRO A 75 -11.94 23.76 -4.81
C PRO A 75 -12.56 24.42 -6.04
N ALA A 76 -13.40 25.44 -5.80
CA ALA A 76 -14.46 25.84 -6.73
C ALA A 76 -13.91 25.99 -8.15
N ALA A 77 -14.52 25.26 -9.09
CA ALA A 77 -13.98 25.07 -10.43
C ALA A 77 -13.54 26.41 -11.04
N SER A 78 -12.31 26.44 -11.58
CA SER A 78 -11.83 27.58 -12.36
C SER A 78 -12.91 27.96 -13.39
N PRO A 79 -13.32 29.24 -13.48
CA PRO A 79 -14.48 29.61 -14.27
C PRO A 79 -14.39 29.05 -15.69
N GLY A 80 -15.32 28.17 -16.04
CA GLY A 80 -15.40 27.64 -17.39
C GLY A 80 -15.63 28.78 -18.39
N PRO A 81 -15.25 28.63 -19.67
CA PRO A 81 -15.47 29.67 -20.68
C PRO A 81 -16.97 29.96 -20.94
N SER A 82 -17.88 29.18 -20.34
CA SER A 82 -19.32 29.34 -20.34
C SER A 82 -19.89 30.01 -19.08
N HIS A 83 -19.04 30.54 -18.18
CA HIS A 83 -19.50 31.42 -17.10
C HIS A 83 -19.87 32.79 -17.67
N PHE A 84 -21.05 32.87 -18.29
CA PHE A 84 -21.66 34.14 -18.66
C PHE A 84 -21.70 35.04 -17.42
N GLN A 85 -21.22 36.28 -17.55
CA GLN A 85 -21.71 37.34 -16.69
C GLN A 85 -23.22 37.46 -16.96
N PRO A 86 -24.07 37.67 -15.95
CA PRO A 86 -25.46 38.02 -16.18
C PRO A 86 -25.51 39.30 -17.02
N ASP A 87 -25.83 39.14 -18.30
CA ASP A 87 -26.07 40.27 -19.17
C ASP A 87 -27.50 40.76 -18.91
N TRP A 88 -27.62 42.05 -18.65
CA TRP A 88 -28.89 42.72 -18.39
C TRP A 88 -29.28 43.63 -19.55
N SER A 89 -28.75 43.35 -20.75
CA SER A 89 -29.18 43.92 -22.03
C SER A 89 -30.69 43.69 -22.25
N ASP A 90 -31.16 42.45 -22.09
CA ASP A 90 -32.58 42.08 -22.17
C ASP A 90 -33.45 42.69 -21.05
N ALA A 91 -32.86 43.26 -20.00
CA ALA A 91 -33.63 43.96 -18.95
C ALA A 91 -34.07 45.37 -19.39
N ALA A 92 -33.66 45.84 -20.57
CA ALA A 92 -34.00 47.17 -21.09
C ALA A 92 -35.48 47.31 -21.48
N ASP A 93 -36.16 46.21 -21.86
CA ASP A 93 -37.53 46.24 -22.38
C ASP A 93 -38.60 46.63 -21.34
N ASP A 94 -38.28 46.50 -20.05
CA ASP A 94 -39.10 46.91 -18.90
C ASP A 94 -38.26 47.60 -17.80
N GLU A 95 -37.13 48.26 -18.14
CA GLU A 95 -36.30 48.95 -17.14
C GLU A 95 -37.02 50.19 -16.56
N ASP A 96 -37.50 50.07 -15.32
CA ASP A 96 -38.07 51.18 -14.55
C ASP A 96 -37.13 52.41 -14.62
N PHE A 97 -37.68 53.52 -15.12
CA PHE A 97 -37.05 54.81 -15.30
C PHE A 97 -36.26 55.31 -14.08
N PHE A 98 -36.66 54.88 -12.87
CA PHE A 98 -35.91 55.15 -11.64
C PHE A 98 -34.55 54.44 -11.60
N LEU A 99 -34.47 53.16 -11.98
CA LEU A 99 -33.26 52.35 -11.94
C LEU A 99 -32.20 52.85 -12.93
N ALA A 100 -32.61 53.22 -14.15
CA ALA A 100 -31.74 53.83 -15.14
C ALA A 100 -31.10 55.14 -14.61
N LYS A 101 -31.89 55.99 -13.94
CA LYS A 101 -31.40 57.21 -13.29
C LYS A 101 -30.44 56.93 -12.12
N VAL A 102 -30.72 55.95 -11.27
CA VAL A 102 -29.80 55.54 -10.19
C VAL A 102 -28.47 55.03 -10.75
N ARG A 103 -28.51 54.21 -11.81
CA ARG A 103 -27.32 53.72 -12.53
C ARG A 103 -26.48 54.88 -13.10
N GLN A 104 -27.12 55.87 -13.71
CA GLN A 104 -26.43 57.04 -14.28
C GLN A 104 -25.90 57.99 -13.20
N HIS A 105 -26.62 58.20 -12.10
CA HIS A 105 -26.13 58.95 -10.94
C HIS A 105 -24.88 58.30 -10.34
N PHE A 106 -24.91 56.98 -10.09
CA PHE A 106 -23.78 56.23 -9.55
C PHE A 106 -22.55 56.25 -10.47
N LYS A 107 -22.74 56.22 -11.80
CA LYS A 107 -21.67 56.44 -12.78
C LYS A 107 -21.02 57.83 -12.64
N ASN A 108 -21.80 58.86 -12.31
CA ASN A 108 -21.31 60.24 -12.15
C ASN A 108 -20.74 60.54 -10.75
N CYS A 109 -21.00 59.70 -9.73
CA CYS A 109 -20.40 59.83 -8.41
C CYS A 109 -18.87 59.63 -8.41
N SER A 110 -18.17 60.39 -7.58
CA SER A 110 -16.75 60.19 -7.25
C SER A 110 -16.52 58.90 -6.45
N GLY A 111 -15.26 58.43 -6.35
CA GLY A 111 -14.89 57.21 -5.62
C GLY A 111 -15.49 57.10 -4.21
N PRO A 112 -15.26 58.09 -3.30
CA PRO A 112 -15.83 58.06 -1.96
C PRO A 112 -17.36 58.09 -1.94
N GLN A 113 -18.00 58.81 -2.87
CA GLN A 113 -19.46 58.84 -3.00
C GLN A 113 -20.01 57.48 -3.44
N ARG A 114 -19.36 56.80 -4.40
CA ARG A 114 -19.72 55.42 -4.79
C ARG A 114 -19.57 54.44 -3.63
N THR A 115 -18.47 54.52 -2.88
CA THR A 115 -18.27 53.68 -1.69
C THR A 115 -19.36 53.89 -0.64
N ARG A 116 -19.76 55.15 -0.41
CA ARG A 116 -20.87 55.46 0.50
C ARG A 116 -22.20 54.91 0.00
N VAL A 117 -22.57 55.15 -1.26
CA VAL A 117 -23.83 54.62 -1.84
C VAL A 117 -23.87 53.09 -1.80
N LEU A 118 -22.75 52.40 -2.03
CA LEU A 118 -22.67 50.94 -1.86
C LEU A 118 -22.88 50.52 -0.40
N ALA A 119 -22.24 51.19 0.56
CA ALA A 119 -22.42 50.87 1.98
C ALA A 119 -23.88 51.09 2.44
N ASP A 120 -24.47 52.23 2.07
CA ASP A 120 -25.84 52.59 2.40
C ASP A 120 -26.86 51.60 1.77
N LEU A 121 -26.63 51.14 0.53
CA LEU A 121 -27.45 50.10 -0.11
C LEU A 121 -27.29 48.70 0.51
N LEU A 122 -26.06 48.31 0.88
CA LEU A 122 -25.80 47.01 1.50
C LEU A 122 -26.37 46.92 2.92
N ASN A 123 -26.39 48.03 3.66
CA ASN A 123 -27.06 48.12 4.97
C ASN A 123 -28.59 47.94 4.90
N LEU A 124 -29.20 48.14 3.73
CA LEU A 124 -30.62 47.92 3.48
C LEU A 124 -30.95 46.50 2.95
N CYS A 125 -29.94 45.68 2.69
CA CYS A 125 -30.13 44.33 2.15
C CYS A 125 -30.39 43.28 3.24
N THR A 126 -31.37 42.42 2.99
CA THR A 126 -31.61 41.20 3.78
C THR A 126 -30.47 40.20 3.62
N SER A 127 -30.37 39.22 4.53
CA SER A 127 -29.34 38.16 4.48
C SER A 127 -29.35 37.35 3.17
N GLN A 128 -30.50 37.22 2.51
CA GLN A 128 -30.61 36.57 1.20
C GLN A 128 -29.99 37.44 0.09
N GLN A 129 -30.26 38.74 0.09
CA GLN A 129 -29.67 39.69 -0.86
C GLN A 129 -28.16 39.85 -0.65
N LEU A 130 -27.69 39.87 0.60
CA LEU A 130 -26.25 39.88 0.92
C LEU A 130 -25.55 38.59 0.46
N SER A 131 -26.22 37.43 0.56
CA SER A 131 -25.70 36.17 -0.01
C SER A 131 -25.55 36.24 -1.53
N PHE A 132 -26.51 36.83 -2.24
CA PHE A 132 -26.43 37.07 -3.69
C PHE A 132 -25.25 38.01 -4.04
N VAL A 133 -25.10 39.14 -3.33
CA VAL A 133 -23.97 40.05 -3.53
C VAL A 133 -22.63 39.34 -3.30
N HIS A 134 -22.50 38.54 -2.24
CA HIS A 134 -21.29 37.76 -1.98
C HIS A 134 -20.98 36.77 -3.12
N GLN A 135 -22.00 36.07 -3.63
CA GLN A 135 -21.84 35.14 -4.76
C GLN A 135 -21.42 35.86 -6.06
N PHE A 136 -21.90 37.09 -6.28
CA PHE A 136 -21.54 37.91 -7.45
C PHE A 136 -20.14 38.55 -7.35
N VAL A 137 -19.76 39.03 -6.16
CA VAL A 137 -18.49 39.76 -5.94
C VAL A 137 -17.30 38.81 -5.74
N SER A 138 -17.48 37.67 -5.06
CA SER A 138 -16.37 36.75 -4.75
C SER A 138 -15.59 36.24 -5.98
N PRO A 139 -16.20 35.93 -7.14
CA PRO A 139 -15.47 35.61 -8.37
C PRO A 139 -14.65 36.78 -8.91
N LEU A 140 -15.19 38.01 -8.89
CA LEU A 140 -14.57 39.21 -9.47
C LEU A 140 -13.30 39.67 -8.72
N LEU A 141 -13.14 39.26 -7.46
CA LEU A 141 -11.96 39.55 -6.64
C LEU A 141 -10.82 38.52 -6.80
N LYS A 142 -11.04 37.41 -7.49
CA LYS A 142 -10.00 36.37 -7.70
C LYS A 142 -9.12 36.73 -8.88
N LYS A 143 -7.80 36.74 -8.66
CA LYS A 143 -6.77 36.90 -9.71
C LYS A 143 -5.92 35.64 -9.79
N ASP A 144 -5.44 35.33 -11.00
CA ASP A 144 -4.48 34.23 -11.22
C ASP A 144 -3.06 34.69 -10.79
N PRO A 145 -2.49 34.14 -9.71
CA PRO A 145 -1.20 34.59 -9.20
C PRO A 145 -0.05 34.35 -10.19
N PHE A 146 -0.17 33.39 -11.12
CA PHE A 146 0.87 33.11 -12.12
C PHE A 146 0.84 34.11 -13.30
N THR A 147 -0.06 35.09 -13.26
CA THR A 147 0.00 36.30 -14.11
C THR A 147 0.80 37.44 -13.50
N SER A 148 1.06 37.42 -12.19
CA SER A 148 1.77 38.49 -11.46
C SER A 148 3.06 38.05 -10.75
N LEU A 149 3.33 36.75 -10.61
CA LEU A 149 4.58 36.20 -10.07
C LEU A 149 5.62 35.93 -11.18
N PRO A 150 6.93 36.11 -10.88
CA PRO A 150 8.03 35.65 -11.73
C PRO A 150 7.97 34.15 -12.06
N ASP A 151 8.57 33.77 -13.18
CA ASP A 151 8.54 32.39 -13.71
C ASP A 151 9.22 31.42 -12.73
N GLU A 152 10.30 31.83 -12.09
CA GLU A 152 11.06 31.03 -11.11
C GLU A 152 10.20 30.68 -9.89
N LEU A 153 9.40 31.63 -9.40
CA LEU A 153 8.47 31.38 -8.28
C LEU A 153 7.28 30.53 -8.73
N CYS A 154 6.76 30.74 -9.94
CA CYS A 154 5.69 29.90 -10.50
C CYS A 154 6.15 28.43 -10.65
N LEU A 155 7.33 28.22 -11.26
CA LEU A 155 7.95 26.91 -11.41
C LEU A 155 8.29 26.29 -10.05
N ARG A 156 8.78 27.09 -9.08
CA ARG A 156 9.03 26.60 -7.72
C ARG A 156 7.74 26.14 -7.02
N ILE A 157 6.62 26.85 -7.18
CA ILE A 157 5.32 26.42 -6.66
C ILE A 157 4.86 25.12 -7.36
N LEU A 158 4.96 25.05 -8.68
CA LEU A 158 4.61 23.85 -9.45
C LEU A 158 5.50 22.63 -9.10
N SER A 159 6.76 22.85 -8.72
CA SER A 159 7.71 21.78 -8.32
C SER A 159 7.34 21.05 -7.02
N PHE A 160 6.39 21.56 -6.24
CA PHE A 160 5.83 20.88 -5.06
C PHE A 160 4.63 19.96 -5.39
N ILE A 161 4.18 19.91 -6.65
CA ILE A 161 3.00 19.13 -7.06
C ILE A 161 3.44 17.77 -7.60
N ASP A 162 3.37 16.76 -6.73
CA ASP A 162 3.82 15.40 -7.03
C ASP A 162 2.76 14.49 -7.70
N ASP A 163 1.51 14.93 -7.87
CA ASP A 163 0.53 14.24 -8.72
C ASP A 163 0.65 14.73 -10.18
N PRO A 164 1.15 13.90 -11.12
CA PRO A 164 1.21 14.28 -12.54
C PRO A 164 -0.18 14.53 -13.14
N LYS A 165 -1.28 14.02 -12.55
CA LYS A 165 -2.64 14.35 -12.97
C LYS A 165 -3.04 15.76 -12.54
N VAL A 166 -2.56 16.28 -11.40
CA VAL A 166 -2.73 17.70 -11.05
C VAL A 166 -1.98 18.56 -12.06
N LEU A 167 -0.71 18.26 -12.37
CA LEU A 167 0.04 19.01 -13.39
C LEU A 167 -0.63 18.95 -14.77
N ALA A 168 -1.13 17.79 -15.19
CA ALA A 168 -1.88 17.65 -16.45
C ALA A 168 -3.12 18.56 -16.48
N ARG A 169 -3.91 18.62 -15.38
CA ARG A 169 -5.06 19.55 -15.25
C ARG A 169 -4.60 21.01 -15.20
N ALA A 170 -3.53 21.31 -14.48
CA ALA A 170 -2.96 22.65 -14.36
C ALA A 170 -2.56 23.22 -15.73
N SER A 171 -2.00 22.40 -16.62
CA SER A 171 -1.66 22.80 -18.00
C SER A 171 -2.87 23.11 -18.92
N GLN A 172 -4.10 22.96 -18.40
CA GLN A 172 -5.35 23.29 -19.08
C GLN A 172 -6.01 24.58 -18.54
N VAL A 173 -5.52 25.16 -17.44
CA VAL A 173 -6.09 26.36 -16.80
C VAL A 173 -6.00 27.60 -17.69
N SER A 174 -4.83 27.88 -18.26
CA SER A 174 -4.61 28.98 -19.21
C SER A 174 -3.39 28.73 -20.08
N LYS A 175 -3.14 29.60 -21.08
CA LYS A 175 -1.90 29.56 -21.89
C LYS A 175 -0.67 29.68 -20.99
N ARG A 176 -0.62 30.71 -20.13
CA ARG A 176 0.46 30.95 -19.16
C ARG A 176 0.78 29.73 -18.29
N TRP A 177 -0.24 29.05 -17.76
CA TRP A 177 -0.05 27.82 -16.97
C TRP A 177 0.47 26.64 -17.82
N ARG A 178 0.08 26.54 -19.08
CA ARG A 178 0.60 25.53 -20.03
C ARG A 178 2.06 25.79 -20.39
N ASP A 179 2.41 27.06 -20.61
CA ASP A 179 3.74 27.49 -21.00
C ASP A 179 4.73 27.27 -19.84
N LEU A 180 4.34 27.61 -18.60
CA LEU A 180 5.08 27.25 -17.39
C LEU A 180 5.27 25.72 -17.29
N LEU A 181 4.22 24.93 -17.55
CA LEU A 181 4.29 23.46 -17.56
C LEU A 181 4.86 22.87 -18.87
N SER A 182 5.55 23.68 -19.66
CA SER A 182 6.49 23.22 -20.70
C SER A 182 7.95 23.21 -20.23
N ASP A 183 8.27 23.79 -19.07
CA ASP A 183 9.55 23.54 -18.38
C ASP A 183 9.76 22.04 -18.17
N ASP A 184 10.96 21.57 -18.49
CA ASP A 184 11.31 20.16 -18.46
C ASP A 184 11.96 19.73 -17.13
N MET A 185 12.43 20.67 -16.29
CA MET A 185 12.98 20.36 -14.96
C MET A 185 11.92 19.83 -14.01
N THR A 186 10.70 20.37 -14.06
CA THR A 186 9.55 19.87 -13.31
C THR A 186 9.24 18.40 -13.66
N TRP A 187 9.26 18.06 -14.95
CA TRP A 187 9.05 16.67 -15.41
C TRP A 187 10.26 15.75 -15.19
N LYS A 188 11.49 16.28 -15.18
CA LYS A 188 12.70 15.56 -14.78
C LYS A 188 12.61 15.10 -13.32
N ASN A 189 12.18 15.99 -12.44
CA ASN A 189 12.01 15.67 -11.01
C ASN A 189 10.93 14.58 -10.81
N LEU A 190 9.82 14.64 -11.57
CA LEU A 190 8.84 13.55 -11.58
C LEU A 190 9.38 12.25 -12.18
N CYS A 191 10.20 12.29 -13.23
CA CYS A 191 10.88 11.09 -13.76
C CYS A 191 11.75 10.39 -12.69
N VAL A 192 12.40 11.16 -11.81
CA VAL A 192 13.15 10.60 -10.67
C VAL A 192 12.21 10.06 -9.60
N LYS A 193 11.18 10.81 -9.17
CA LYS A 193 10.22 10.39 -8.14
C LYS A 193 9.40 9.14 -8.50
N HIS A 194 9.28 8.82 -9.79
CA HIS A 194 8.58 7.64 -10.30
C HIS A 194 9.52 6.53 -10.85
N ASP A 195 10.83 6.60 -10.57
CA ASP A 195 11.84 5.62 -11.02
C ASP A 195 11.94 5.43 -12.55
N TYR A 196 11.42 6.38 -13.35
CA TYR A 196 11.43 6.37 -14.82
C TYR A 196 12.79 6.74 -15.44
N GLY A 197 13.83 6.97 -14.63
CA GLY A 197 15.11 7.53 -15.07
C GLY A 197 15.91 6.70 -16.07
N ARG A 198 15.75 5.36 -16.10
CA ARG A 198 16.64 4.43 -16.83
C ARG A 198 16.81 4.68 -18.34
N ARG A 199 15.86 5.35 -19.02
CA ARG A 199 15.86 5.47 -20.51
C ARG A 199 16.50 6.76 -21.08
N LEU A 200 16.80 7.80 -20.30
CA LEU A 200 17.46 8.99 -20.87
C LEU A 200 18.98 8.84 -20.99
N SER A 201 19.64 8.10 -20.09
CA SER A 201 21.10 7.90 -20.16
C SER A 201 21.54 7.20 -21.44
N GLU A 202 20.81 6.16 -21.87
CA GLU A 202 21.16 5.35 -23.05
C GLU A 202 20.92 6.09 -24.38
N VAL A 203 19.96 7.03 -24.41
CA VAL A 203 19.68 7.88 -25.59
C VAL A 203 20.84 8.83 -25.91
N TYR A 204 21.70 9.15 -24.94
CA TYR A 204 22.91 9.95 -25.15
C TYR A 204 24.20 9.11 -25.32
N THR A 205 24.16 7.79 -25.14
CA THR A 205 25.34 6.90 -25.29
C THR A 205 25.34 6.08 -26.58
N THR A 206 24.65 6.52 -27.64
CA THR A 206 25.08 6.25 -29.01
C THR A 206 25.79 7.49 -29.57
N ALA A 207 27.00 7.76 -29.09
CA ALA A 207 27.95 8.51 -29.90
C ALA A 207 28.10 7.78 -31.25
N PRO A 208 28.18 8.47 -32.39
CA PRO A 208 28.50 7.79 -33.64
C PRO A 208 29.84 7.09 -33.46
N HIS A 209 29.93 5.83 -33.89
CA HIS A 209 31.22 5.13 -33.93
C HIS A 209 32.15 5.86 -34.89
N PHE A 210 32.97 6.76 -34.35
CA PHE A 210 34.17 7.24 -35.00
C PHE A 210 35.03 6.01 -35.25
N ALA A 211 35.01 5.52 -36.49
CA ALA A 211 35.89 4.44 -36.92
C ALA A 211 37.34 4.94 -36.78
N SER A 212 38.01 4.48 -35.72
CA SER A 212 39.43 4.68 -35.52
C SER A 212 40.19 3.99 -36.65
N ARG A 213 40.43 4.73 -37.73
CA ARG A 213 41.31 4.30 -38.81
C ARG A 213 42.65 3.84 -38.20
N PRO A 214 43.20 2.69 -38.63
CA PRO A 214 44.53 2.28 -38.19
C PRO A 214 45.57 3.33 -38.57
N ALA A 215 46.68 3.35 -37.83
CA ALA A 215 47.71 4.37 -37.94
C ALA A 215 48.28 4.51 -39.36
N ALA A 216 48.55 5.76 -39.76
CA ALA A 216 49.26 6.03 -40.99
C ALA A 216 50.74 5.64 -40.86
N GLN A 217 51.17 4.63 -41.62
CA GLN A 217 52.55 4.53 -42.08
C GLN A 217 52.67 5.27 -43.41
N ALA A 218 53.77 5.99 -43.61
CA ALA A 218 54.04 6.69 -44.86
C ALA A 218 54.57 5.72 -45.93
N PHE A 219 54.14 5.89 -47.20
CA PHE A 219 55.02 6.30 -48.30
C PHE A 219 54.24 6.45 -49.63
N ASN A 220 54.70 7.39 -50.47
CA ASN A 220 54.52 7.53 -51.93
C ASN A 220 53.19 7.17 -52.63
N GLY A 221 52.60 8.18 -53.28
CA GLY A 221 52.78 8.26 -54.75
C GLY A 221 51.57 8.54 -55.65
N ILE A 222 51.72 9.58 -56.49
CA ILE A 222 51.27 9.66 -57.90
C ILE A 222 49.74 9.87 -58.17
N ASP A 223 49.43 11.09 -58.65
CA ASP A 223 48.52 11.51 -59.74
C ASP A 223 47.03 11.03 -59.81
N ALA A 224 46.07 11.77 -60.39
CA ALA A 224 45.92 13.19 -60.76
C ALA A 224 44.43 13.49 -61.13
N ASP A 225 44.09 14.78 -61.32
CA ASP A 225 42.94 15.31 -62.09
C ASP A 225 41.48 14.99 -61.61
N MET A 226 40.45 15.83 -61.84
CA MET A 226 40.35 17.20 -62.40
C MET A 226 39.06 17.93 -61.91
N ALA A 227 38.98 19.25 -62.13
CA ALA A 227 37.77 20.12 -62.30
C ALA A 227 36.58 20.02 -61.27
N SER A 228 36.15 21.07 -60.56
CA SER A 228 35.46 22.32 -61.00
C SER A 228 34.08 22.08 -61.67
N SER A 229 33.00 22.88 -61.49
CA SER A 229 32.88 24.26 -60.98
C SER A 229 31.42 24.69 -60.62
N SER A 230 31.26 25.77 -59.85
CA SER A 230 30.17 26.78 -59.90
C SER A 230 28.76 26.55 -59.30
N PHE A 231 28.34 27.54 -58.49
CA PHE A 231 26.97 28.01 -58.18
C PHE A 231 26.53 29.11 -59.22
N PRO A 232 25.35 29.80 -59.17
CA PRO A 232 24.19 29.72 -58.25
C PRO A 232 22.75 29.71 -58.88
N GLY A 233 21.78 29.16 -58.13
CA GLY A 233 20.50 29.82 -57.76
C GLY A 233 19.40 30.23 -58.78
N ALA A 234 18.23 29.58 -58.70
CA ALA A 234 16.88 30.15 -58.97
C ALA A 234 15.77 29.29 -58.31
N ARG A 235 14.49 29.72 -58.30
CA ARG A 235 13.36 29.04 -57.62
C ARG A 235 12.26 28.57 -58.58
N SER A 236 11.66 27.39 -58.30
CA SER A 236 10.21 27.22 -57.97
C SER A 236 9.46 26.05 -58.66
N LEU A 237 8.82 25.22 -57.81
CA LEU A 237 7.57 24.42 -57.97
C LEU A 237 7.37 23.32 -59.04
N ASN A 238 6.97 22.16 -58.51
CA ASN A 238 5.99 21.17 -59.01
C ASN A 238 6.31 20.17 -60.16
N SER A 239 6.74 18.97 -59.73
CA SER A 239 5.87 17.75 -59.65
C SER A 239 6.32 16.48 -60.42
N TYR A 240 6.02 15.32 -59.80
CA TYR A 240 6.07 13.93 -60.30
C TYR A 240 7.37 13.37 -60.91
N SER A 241 8.05 12.48 -60.18
CA SER A 241 8.07 11.03 -60.52
C SER A 241 8.68 10.17 -59.39
N MET A 242 8.70 8.85 -59.60
CA MET A 242 8.91 7.76 -58.63
C MET A 242 10.34 7.66 -58.05
N GLY A 243 10.43 7.12 -56.82
CA GLY A 243 11.67 6.66 -56.18
C GLY A 243 11.37 5.58 -55.13
N THR A 244 11.84 4.35 -55.37
CA THR A 244 11.57 3.11 -54.63
C THR A 244 11.62 3.23 -53.09
N ARG A 245 10.55 2.79 -52.40
CA ARG A 245 10.56 2.56 -50.95
C ARG A 245 11.34 1.28 -50.61
N SER A 246 12.42 1.40 -49.86
CA SER A 246 12.87 0.31 -48.99
C SER A 246 12.02 0.31 -47.72
N HIS A 247 11.55 -0.86 -47.27
CA HIS A 247 10.87 -1.00 -45.98
C HIS A 247 11.91 -1.23 -44.87
N ASP A 248 12.37 -0.14 -44.26
CA ASP A 248 12.75 -0.18 -42.85
C ASP A 248 11.51 0.06 -41.97
N GLY A 249 11.49 -0.57 -40.80
CA GLY A 249 10.35 -0.54 -39.88
C GLY A 249 10.05 0.87 -39.33
N THR A 250 8.82 1.07 -38.87
CA THR A 250 8.32 2.37 -38.36
C THR A 250 9.13 2.88 -37.17
N THR A 251 10.11 3.75 -37.45
CA THR A 251 10.89 4.43 -36.42
C THR A 251 10.01 5.42 -35.67
N ARG A 252 9.53 5.00 -34.49
CA ARG A 252 8.75 5.85 -33.57
C ARG A 252 9.45 7.20 -33.30
N PRO A 253 8.68 8.26 -33.03
CA PRO A 253 9.26 9.58 -32.73
C PRO A 253 10.22 9.49 -31.53
N ARG A 254 11.45 9.98 -31.70
CA ARG A 254 12.42 10.07 -30.60
C ARG A 254 11.88 11.01 -29.52
N LEU A 255 11.75 10.51 -28.30
CA LEU A 255 11.48 11.31 -27.10
C LEU A 255 12.60 12.35 -26.94
N ARG A 256 12.23 13.64 -26.85
CA ARG A 256 13.18 14.76 -26.74
C ARG A 256 13.12 15.51 -25.41
N THR A 257 12.14 15.22 -24.56
CA THR A 257 11.86 15.94 -23.32
C THR A 257 11.49 14.99 -22.19
N TYR A 258 11.85 15.34 -20.96
CA TYR A 258 11.40 14.62 -19.76
C TYR A 258 9.86 14.60 -19.67
N LYS A 259 9.17 15.65 -20.11
CA LYS A 259 7.70 15.68 -20.23
C LYS A 259 7.15 14.57 -21.13
N SER A 260 7.69 14.42 -22.35
CA SER A 260 7.23 13.39 -23.29
C SER A 260 7.59 11.98 -22.81
N HIS A 261 8.79 11.80 -22.24
CA HIS A 261 9.22 10.54 -21.65
C HIS A 261 8.35 10.12 -20.45
N PHE A 262 8.07 11.06 -19.52
CA PHE A 262 7.17 10.83 -18.39
C PHE A 262 5.77 10.44 -18.88
N LYS A 263 5.22 11.18 -19.85
CA LYS A 263 3.90 10.91 -20.46
C LYS A 263 3.84 9.49 -21.04
N GLN A 264 4.84 9.06 -21.80
CA GLN A 264 4.90 7.70 -22.34
C GLN A 264 4.99 6.65 -21.22
N ARG A 265 5.95 6.78 -20.28
CA ARG A 265 6.11 5.82 -19.17
C ARG A 265 4.84 5.71 -18.32
N TYR A 266 4.23 6.83 -17.96
CA TYR A 266 3.00 6.87 -17.19
C TYR A 266 1.84 6.18 -17.92
N LEU A 267 1.69 6.40 -19.24
CA LEU A 267 0.65 5.73 -20.04
C LEU A 267 0.90 4.22 -20.17
N VAL A 268 2.14 3.78 -20.36
CA VAL A 268 2.53 2.36 -20.37
C VAL A 268 2.22 1.70 -19.02
N GLU A 269 2.61 2.33 -17.91
CA GLU A 269 2.31 1.85 -16.55
C GLU A 269 0.82 1.86 -16.21
N ALA A 270 0.00 2.69 -16.88
CA ALA A 270 -1.45 2.63 -16.78
C ALA A 270 -2.04 1.48 -17.63
N ALA A 271 -1.52 1.28 -18.85
CA ALA A 271 -1.92 0.19 -19.74
C ALA A 271 -1.63 -1.19 -19.13
N TRP A 272 -0.47 -1.39 -18.50
CA TRP A 272 -0.18 -2.62 -17.75
C TRP A 272 -1.18 -2.91 -16.62
N ARG A 273 -1.74 -1.87 -15.97
CA ARG A 273 -2.69 -2.04 -14.87
C ARG A 273 -4.10 -2.40 -15.32
N SER A 274 -4.63 -1.74 -16.36
CA SER A 274 -6.04 -1.90 -16.75
C SER A 274 -6.35 -1.75 -18.24
N GLY A 275 -5.33 -1.83 -19.11
CA GLY A 275 -5.49 -1.67 -20.56
C GLY A 275 -4.59 -2.63 -21.35
N GLY A 276 -3.92 -2.08 -22.37
CA GLY A 276 -3.17 -2.85 -23.37
C GLY A 276 -4.09 -3.46 -24.44
N THR A 277 -3.52 -3.73 -25.61
CA THR A 277 -4.16 -4.49 -26.69
C THR A 277 -3.49 -5.85 -26.82
N SER A 278 -4.21 -6.86 -27.32
CA SER A 278 -3.64 -8.19 -27.55
C SER A 278 -4.00 -8.77 -28.91
N THR A 279 -3.09 -9.55 -29.46
CA THR A 279 -3.29 -10.30 -30.70
C THR A 279 -2.97 -11.78 -30.43
N THR A 280 -3.92 -12.65 -30.76
CA THR A 280 -3.79 -14.09 -30.56
C THR A 280 -3.34 -14.77 -31.86
N ARG A 281 -2.30 -15.59 -31.79
CA ARG A 281 -1.69 -16.31 -32.92
C ARG A 281 -1.55 -17.81 -32.58
N ASN A 282 -1.77 -18.69 -33.55
CA ASN A 282 -1.46 -20.12 -33.39
C ASN A 282 -0.04 -20.38 -33.91
N ILE A 283 0.83 -20.99 -33.09
CA ILE A 283 2.23 -21.28 -33.51
C ILE A 283 2.29 -22.55 -34.38
N THR A 284 1.53 -23.58 -34.00
CA THR A 284 1.59 -24.92 -34.61
C THR A 284 0.19 -25.49 -34.85
N GLN A 285 -0.04 -26.10 -36.01
CA GLN A 285 -1.26 -26.88 -36.25
C GLN A 285 -1.23 -28.24 -35.53
N GLU A 286 -0.03 -28.83 -35.38
CA GLU A 286 0.21 -30.17 -34.82
C GLU A 286 0.34 -30.20 -33.29
N GLY A 287 0.32 -29.04 -32.62
CA GLY A 287 0.69 -28.90 -31.22
C GLY A 287 2.20 -28.99 -30.95
N GLY A 288 2.57 -29.17 -29.68
CA GLY A 288 3.95 -29.27 -29.20
C GLY A 288 4.19 -28.45 -27.93
N VAL A 289 5.10 -28.91 -27.07
CA VAL A 289 5.47 -28.25 -25.81
C VAL A 289 6.50 -27.16 -26.09
N VAL A 290 6.26 -25.94 -25.60
CA VAL A 290 7.22 -24.84 -25.72
C VAL A 290 8.36 -25.01 -24.70
N THR A 291 9.57 -25.20 -25.21
CA THR A 291 10.76 -25.52 -24.43
C THR A 291 11.62 -24.31 -24.11
N SER A 292 11.56 -23.24 -24.93
CA SER A 292 12.13 -21.91 -24.63
C SER A 292 11.40 -20.80 -25.40
N LEU A 293 11.44 -19.58 -24.86
CA LEU A 293 10.88 -18.34 -25.41
C LEU A 293 11.85 -17.19 -25.16
N HIS A 294 12.13 -16.38 -26.17
CA HIS A 294 12.77 -15.08 -26.03
C HIS A 294 11.94 -14.00 -26.74
N LEU A 295 11.84 -12.83 -26.11
CA LEU A 295 11.42 -11.58 -26.72
C LEU A 295 12.67 -10.71 -26.89
N THR A 296 12.75 -9.97 -27.99
CA THR A 296 13.82 -9.02 -28.31
C THR A 296 13.22 -7.83 -29.10
N PRO A 297 13.93 -6.70 -29.22
CA PRO A 297 13.44 -5.54 -29.99
C PRO A 297 13.16 -5.79 -31.48
N LYS A 298 13.65 -6.90 -32.05
CA LYS A 298 13.43 -7.31 -33.45
C LYS A 298 12.48 -8.51 -33.58
N TYR A 299 12.57 -9.48 -32.68
CA TYR A 299 12.04 -10.83 -32.87
C TYR A 299 11.40 -11.43 -31.61
N ILE A 300 10.36 -12.24 -31.80
CA ILE A 300 9.90 -13.25 -30.84
C ILE A 300 10.43 -14.61 -31.32
N ILE A 301 11.10 -15.36 -30.46
CA ILE A 301 11.78 -16.60 -30.81
C ILE A 301 11.28 -17.73 -29.91
N VAL A 302 10.72 -18.79 -30.50
CA VAL A 302 10.04 -19.88 -29.79
C VAL A 302 10.61 -21.24 -30.21
N ALA A 303 11.09 -22.01 -29.24
CA ALA A 303 11.50 -23.40 -29.44
C ALA A 303 10.43 -24.38 -28.97
N LEU A 304 10.29 -25.50 -29.68
CA LEU A 304 9.43 -26.61 -29.30
C LEU A 304 10.21 -27.94 -29.21
N ASP A 305 9.56 -28.92 -28.58
CA ASP A 305 9.98 -30.31 -28.49
C ASP A 305 9.99 -31.05 -29.84
N ASN A 306 9.28 -30.53 -30.85
CA ASN A 306 9.22 -31.05 -32.23
C ASN A 306 10.41 -30.66 -33.13
N ALA A 307 11.54 -30.26 -32.55
CA ALA A 307 12.79 -29.82 -33.19
C ALA A 307 12.75 -28.49 -33.98
N LYS A 308 11.57 -27.86 -34.16
CA LYS A 308 11.40 -26.59 -34.87
C LYS A 308 11.71 -25.40 -33.95
N ILE A 309 12.34 -24.36 -34.48
CA ILE A 309 12.43 -23.04 -33.85
C ILE A 309 11.69 -22.03 -34.73
N HIS A 310 10.64 -21.42 -34.21
CA HIS A 310 9.86 -20.40 -34.90
C HIS A 310 10.37 -19.00 -34.54
N VAL A 311 10.52 -18.15 -35.54
CA VAL A 311 10.90 -16.73 -35.38
C VAL A 311 9.79 -15.89 -35.99
N PHE A 312 9.25 -15.00 -35.17
CA PHE A 312 8.24 -14.00 -35.52
C PHE A 312 8.83 -12.60 -35.38
N ASP A 313 8.20 -11.61 -35.98
CA ASP A 313 8.41 -10.21 -35.58
C ASP A 313 7.75 -9.90 -34.22
N THR A 314 7.86 -8.66 -33.76
CA THR A 314 7.31 -8.26 -32.45
C THR A 314 5.79 -8.06 -32.43
N GLU A 315 5.07 -8.19 -33.55
CA GLU A 315 3.60 -8.23 -33.60
C GLU A 315 3.04 -9.67 -33.73
N GLY A 316 3.95 -10.66 -33.74
CA GLY A 316 3.63 -12.08 -33.77
C GLY A 316 3.33 -12.63 -35.17
N ASP A 317 3.67 -11.92 -36.24
CA ASP A 317 3.58 -12.46 -37.59
C ASP A 317 4.81 -13.33 -37.93
N SER A 318 4.56 -14.46 -38.61
CA SER A 318 5.56 -15.54 -38.78
C SER A 318 6.60 -15.17 -39.84
N GLN A 319 7.82 -14.88 -39.40
CA GLN A 319 8.93 -14.49 -40.29
C GLN A 319 9.65 -15.71 -40.89
N ARG A 320 9.91 -16.77 -40.09
CA ARG A 320 10.56 -18.01 -40.54
C ARG A 320 10.48 -19.14 -39.51
N THR A 321 10.74 -20.36 -39.96
CA THR A 321 11.03 -21.52 -39.09
C THR A 321 12.44 -22.01 -39.37
N LEU A 322 13.30 -22.02 -38.36
CA LEU A 322 14.64 -22.59 -38.45
C LEU A 322 14.53 -24.11 -38.30
N GLN A 323 15.15 -24.84 -39.23
CA GLN A 323 15.12 -26.30 -39.30
C GLN A 323 16.54 -26.84 -39.47
N GLY A 324 16.85 -27.97 -38.82
CA GLY A 324 18.17 -28.59 -38.86
C GLY A 324 18.54 -29.33 -37.57
N HIS A 325 17.97 -28.96 -36.43
CA HIS A 325 17.92 -29.86 -35.28
C HIS A 325 17.09 -31.10 -35.62
N VAL A 326 17.50 -32.26 -35.13
CA VAL A 326 16.85 -33.57 -35.41
C VAL A 326 15.90 -34.00 -34.29
N MET A 327 16.03 -33.40 -33.11
CA MET A 327 15.19 -33.65 -31.94
C MET A 327 14.89 -32.33 -31.21
N GLY A 328 13.92 -32.35 -30.29
CA GLY A 328 13.49 -31.17 -29.53
C GLY A 328 14.62 -30.30 -28.99
N VAL A 329 14.49 -29.00 -29.21
CA VAL A 329 15.40 -27.96 -28.72
C VAL A 329 15.05 -27.66 -27.26
N TRP A 330 16.03 -27.48 -26.37
CA TRP A 330 15.81 -27.30 -24.92
C TRP A 330 16.52 -26.09 -24.31
N ALA A 331 17.44 -25.48 -25.04
CA ALA A 331 18.10 -24.23 -24.69
C ALA A 331 18.26 -23.34 -25.93
N MET A 332 18.13 -22.03 -25.73
CA MET A 332 18.40 -21.00 -26.74
C MET A 332 19.00 -19.76 -26.05
N VAL A 333 19.74 -18.94 -26.79
CA VAL A 333 20.01 -17.54 -26.43
C VAL A 333 20.22 -16.71 -27.71
N PRO A 334 19.52 -15.58 -27.88
CA PRO A 334 19.79 -14.63 -28.95
C PRO A 334 20.84 -13.59 -28.54
N TRP A 335 21.55 -13.06 -29.54
CA TRP A 335 22.42 -11.89 -29.44
C TRP A 335 22.34 -11.11 -30.76
N ASP A 336 21.56 -10.03 -30.77
CA ASP A 336 21.16 -9.30 -31.98
C ASP A 336 20.61 -10.26 -33.08
N ASP A 337 21.11 -10.21 -34.32
CA ASP A 337 20.71 -11.10 -35.43
C ASP A 337 21.30 -12.52 -35.33
N THR A 338 21.99 -12.89 -34.23
CA THR A 338 22.54 -14.23 -33.99
C THR A 338 21.70 -15.00 -32.97
N LEU A 339 21.49 -16.29 -33.18
CA LEU A 339 20.87 -17.21 -32.23
C LEU A 339 21.77 -18.43 -32.02
N VAL A 340 21.97 -18.85 -30.76
CA VAL A 340 22.59 -20.13 -30.45
C VAL A 340 21.57 -21.03 -29.76
N SER A 341 21.41 -22.27 -30.23
CA SER A 341 20.44 -23.25 -29.71
C SER A 341 21.08 -24.60 -29.42
N GLY A 342 20.47 -25.40 -28.53
CA GLY A 342 20.89 -26.76 -28.23
C GLY A 342 19.70 -27.65 -27.84
N GLY A 343 19.78 -28.94 -28.18
CA GLY A 343 18.66 -29.87 -28.07
C GLY A 343 19.02 -31.30 -27.65
N CYS A 344 18.04 -32.20 -27.81
CA CYS A 344 18.19 -33.63 -27.55
C CYS A 344 19.08 -34.36 -28.57
N ASP A 345 19.32 -33.75 -29.74
CA ASP A 345 20.24 -34.24 -30.77
C ASP A 345 21.72 -33.94 -30.46
N ARG A 346 22.02 -33.38 -29.27
CA ARG A 346 23.36 -33.20 -28.67
C ARG A 346 24.22 -32.13 -29.35
N ASP A 347 23.83 -31.67 -30.53
CA ASP A 347 24.47 -30.56 -31.21
C ASP A 347 24.11 -29.21 -30.55
N VAL A 348 25.06 -28.28 -30.55
CA VAL A 348 24.77 -26.85 -30.42
C VAL A 348 24.80 -26.24 -31.83
N ARG A 349 23.87 -25.35 -32.16
CA ARG A 349 23.76 -24.73 -33.50
C ARG A 349 23.78 -23.22 -33.41
N VAL A 350 24.50 -22.59 -34.33
CA VAL A 350 24.53 -21.14 -34.52
C VAL A 350 23.68 -20.80 -35.74
N TRP A 351 22.81 -19.81 -35.62
CA TRP A 351 21.92 -19.35 -36.69
C TRP A 351 22.02 -17.85 -36.87
N ASN A 352 21.84 -17.40 -38.11
CA ASN A 352 21.56 -16.01 -38.42
C ASN A 352 20.04 -15.80 -38.52
N LEU A 353 19.44 -15.00 -37.63
CA LEU A 353 17.99 -14.77 -37.55
C LEU A 353 17.44 -14.02 -38.77
N LYS A 354 18.24 -13.14 -39.39
CA LYS A 354 17.84 -12.32 -40.54
C LYS A 354 17.70 -13.12 -41.84
N THR A 355 18.53 -14.15 -42.02
CA THR A 355 18.51 -15.06 -43.19
C THR A 355 17.80 -16.38 -42.89
N GLY A 356 17.86 -16.86 -41.66
CA GLY A 356 17.43 -18.21 -41.25
C GLY A 356 18.50 -19.29 -41.42
N ALA A 357 19.69 -18.95 -41.90
CA ALA A 357 20.76 -19.92 -42.16
C ALA A 357 21.38 -20.46 -40.86
N CYS A 358 21.61 -21.79 -40.81
CA CYS A 358 22.48 -22.40 -39.81
C CYS A 358 23.94 -22.11 -40.21
N LEU A 359 24.63 -21.27 -39.45
CA LEU A 359 26.01 -20.88 -39.71
C LEU A 359 26.99 -22.00 -39.31
N HIS A 360 26.76 -22.62 -38.16
CA HIS A 360 27.62 -23.67 -37.61
C HIS A 360 26.82 -24.75 -36.89
N THR A 361 27.28 -26.00 -36.98
CA THR A 361 26.81 -27.12 -36.15
C THR A 361 27.97 -27.59 -35.27
N LEU A 362 27.95 -27.18 -34.01
CA LEU A 362 28.99 -27.36 -33.02
C LEU A 362 28.81 -28.73 -32.34
N ARG A 363 29.62 -29.70 -32.74
CA ARG A 363 29.56 -31.08 -32.24
C ARG A 363 30.51 -31.27 -31.05
N GLY A 364 30.09 -32.07 -30.06
CA GLY A 364 30.99 -32.50 -28.97
C GLY A 364 30.30 -32.92 -27.67
N HIS A 365 29.10 -32.42 -27.38
CA HIS A 365 28.28 -32.98 -26.29
C HIS A 365 27.81 -34.38 -26.67
N THR A 366 27.71 -35.27 -25.68
CA THR A 366 27.34 -36.68 -25.87
C THR A 366 25.92 -36.99 -25.40
N SER A 367 25.25 -36.01 -24.79
CA SER A 367 23.85 -36.08 -24.33
C SER A 367 23.13 -34.73 -24.55
N THR A 368 21.87 -34.61 -24.11
CA THR A 368 21.02 -33.43 -24.32
C THR A 368 21.67 -32.14 -23.79
N VAL A 369 21.81 -31.13 -24.64
CA VAL A 369 22.17 -29.77 -24.22
C VAL A 369 20.99 -29.16 -23.47
N ARG A 370 21.18 -28.80 -22.20
CA ARG A 370 20.08 -28.46 -21.28
C ARG A 370 20.00 -26.97 -20.92
N CYS A 371 21.12 -26.26 -20.93
CA CYS A 371 21.18 -24.83 -20.64
C CYS A 371 22.30 -24.19 -21.47
N LEU A 372 22.13 -22.90 -21.82
CA LEU A 372 23.03 -22.20 -22.74
C LEU A 372 22.97 -20.69 -22.48
N LYS A 373 24.12 -20.00 -22.51
CA LYS A 373 24.23 -18.53 -22.52
C LYS A 373 25.37 -18.10 -23.46
N MET A 374 25.40 -16.81 -23.79
CA MET A 374 26.53 -16.14 -24.43
C MET A 374 27.17 -15.17 -23.44
N ALA A 375 28.51 -15.11 -23.43
CA ALA A 375 29.27 -14.12 -22.67
C ALA A 375 29.47 -12.83 -23.48
N ASP A 376 29.68 -12.99 -24.79
CA ASP A 376 29.83 -11.95 -25.80
C ASP A 376 29.31 -12.46 -27.16
N ALA A 377 29.26 -11.59 -28.17
CA ALA A 377 28.79 -11.92 -29.53
C ALA A 377 29.50 -13.12 -30.20
N ASN A 378 30.71 -13.49 -29.75
CA ASN A 378 31.55 -14.54 -30.30
C ASN A 378 31.71 -15.76 -29.37
N THR A 379 31.24 -15.72 -28.12
CA THR A 379 31.50 -16.80 -27.13
C THR A 379 30.22 -17.33 -26.49
N ALA A 380 29.89 -18.59 -26.78
CA ALA A 380 28.76 -19.31 -26.20
C ALA A 380 29.22 -20.38 -25.20
N ILE A 381 28.47 -20.57 -24.12
CA ILE A 381 28.69 -21.62 -23.12
C ILE A 381 27.43 -22.48 -23.04
N SER A 382 27.58 -23.79 -23.22
CA SER A 382 26.49 -24.77 -23.09
C SER A 382 26.75 -25.75 -21.95
N GLY A 383 25.71 -26.12 -21.21
CA GLY A 383 25.74 -27.18 -20.19
C GLY A 383 24.81 -28.34 -20.57
N SER A 384 25.26 -29.57 -20.34
CA SER A 384 24.65 -30.79 -20.89
C SER A 384 24.31 -31.84 -19.82
N ARG A 385 23.43 -32.78 -20.21
CA ARG A 385 23.18 -34.04 -19.50
C ARG A 385 24.40 -34.98 -19.45
N ASP A 386 25.46 -34.70 -20.21
CA ASP A 386 26.73 -35.46 -20.20
C ASP A 386 27.72 -35.03 -19.11
N THR A 387 27.27 -34.25 -18.12
CA THR A 387 28.05 -33.71 -16.99
C THR A 387 29.06 -32.62 -17.34
N THR A 388 29.27 -32.29 -18.61
CA THR A 388 30.20 -31.23 -19.03
C THR A 388 29.49 -29.90 -19.30
N LEU A 389 30.26 -28.82 -19.19
CA LEU A 389 29.99 -27.60 -19.96
C LEU A 389 31.01 -27.47 -21.10
N ARG A 390 30.66 -26.77 -22.16
CA ARG A 390 31.55 -26.48 -23.28
C ARG A 390 31.51 -24.99 -23.62
N ILE A 391 32.70 -24.43 -23.88
CA ILE A 391 32.90 -23.06 -24.33
C ILE A 391 33.17 -23.10 -25.83
N TRP A 392 32.45 -22.30 -26.61
CA TRP A 392 32.49 -22.31 -28.06
C TRP A 392 32.85 -20.95 -28.63
N ASP A 393 33.66 -20.94 -29.68
CA ASP A 393 33.84 -19.80 -30.56
C ASP A 393 32.76 -19.81 -31.65
N ILE A 394 31.80 -18.89 -31.54
CA ILE A 394 30.64 -18.77 -32.44
C ILE A 394 31.07 -18.38 -33.86
N ARG A 395 32.17 -17.64 -33.99
CA ARG A 395 32.69 -17.15 -35.26
C ARG A 395 33.39 -18.25 -36.06
N THR A 396 34.28 -19.01 -35.43
CA THR A 396 35.04 -20.10 -36.09
C THR A 396 34.35 -21.47 -36.04
N GLY A 397 33.34 -21.65 -35.17
CA GLY A 397 32.61 -22.91 -35.04
C GLY A 397 33.29 -23.96 -34.15
N LEU A 398 34.30 -23.56 -33.36
CA LEU A 398 35.18 -24.47 -32.62
C LEU A 398 34.87 -24.52 -31.11
N CYS A 399 35.10 -25.66 -30.48
CA CYS A 399 35.09 -25.79 -29.01
C CYS A 399 36.43 -25.27 -28.48
N LYS A 400 36.42 -24.21 -27.65
CA LYS A 400 37.62 -23.67 -26.98
C LYS A 400 38.04 -24.56 -25.82
N ASN A 401 37.11 -24.82 -24.90
CA ASN A 401 37.35 -25.51 -23.63
C ASN A 401 36.19 -26.48 -23.31
N VAL A 402 36.51 -27.56 -22.61
CA VAL A 402 35.53 -28.51 -22.05
C VAL A 402 35.68 -28.51 -20.54
N LEU A 403 34.67 -27.99 -19.84
CA LEU A 403 34.65 -27.87 -18.39
C LEU A 403 34.10 -29.17 -17.80
N VAL A 404 34.97 -29.94 -17.13
CA VAL A 404 34.67 -31.24 -16.52
C VAL A 404 34.71 -31.09 -14.99
N GLY A 405 33.76 -31.70 -14.28
CA GLY A 405 33.78 -31.74 -12.80
C GLY A 405 32.43 -31.98 -12.13
N HIS A 406 31.32 -31.64 -12.78
CA HIS A 406 30.00 -32.12 -12.35
C HIS A 406 29.90 -33.65 -12.51
N GLN A 407 29.05 -34.28 -11.72
CA GLN A 407 28.84 -35.73 -11.66
C GLN A 407 27.44 -36.15 -12.15
N SER A 408 26.64 -35.18 -12.58
CA SER A 408 25.30 -35.39 -13.14
C SER A 408 24.96 -34.28 -14.14
N SER A 409 23.72 -34.25 -14.64
CA SER A 409 23.27 -33.26 -15.61
C SER A 409 23.48 -31.83 -15.13
N VAL A 410 24.24 -31.04 -15.89
CA VAL A 410 24.23 -29.59 -15.77
C VAL A 410 22.85 -29.10 -16.19
N ARG A 411 22.14 -28.42 -15.30
CA ARG A 411 20.72 -28.07 -15.47
C ARG A 411 20.50 -26.59 -15.76
N CYS A 412 21.30 -25.73 -15.17
CA CYS A 412 21.21 -24.28 -15.29
C CYS A 412 22.62 -23.66 -15.27
N LEU A 413 22.78 -22.51 -15.93
CA LEU A 413 24.03 -21.74 -15.90
C LEU A 413 23.75 -20.24 -16.09
N GLU A 414 24.58 -19.39 -15.50
CA GLU A 414 24.56 -17.93 -15.65
C GLU A 414 25.97 -17.35 -15.75
N ILE A 415 26.11 -16.15 -16.32
CA ILE A 415 27.40 -15.54 -16.67
C ILE A 415 27.48 -14.09 -16.21
N LYS A 416 28.63 -13.68 -15.68
CA LYS A 416 28.99 -12.27 -15.47
C LYS A 416 30.48 -12.05 -15.75
N GLY A 417 30.80 -11.32 -16.81
CA GLY A 417 32.19 -11.13 -17.25
C GLY A 417 32.82 -12.47 -17.64
N ASP A 418 34.05 -12.74 -17.17
CA ASP A 418 34.74 -14.01 -17.40
C ASP A 418 34.20 -15.17 -16.54
N ILE A 419 33.31 -14.91 -15.58
CA ILE A 419 32.83 -15.93 -14.65
C ILE A 419 31.52 -16.54 -15.15
N VAL A 420 31.51 -17.86 -15.31
CA VAL A 420 30.29 -18.67 -15.46
C VAL A 420 30.03 -19.45 -14.17
N VAL A 421 28.76 -19.51 -13.77
CA VAL A 421 28.29 -20.38 -12.69
C VAL A 421 27.32 -21.41 -13.23
N SER A 422 27.37 -22.64 -12.71
CA SER A 422 26.51 -23.75 -13.16
C SER A 422 25.91 -24.51 -11.99
N GLY A 423 24.64 -24.88 -12.11
CA GLY A 423 23.92 -25.74 -11.15
C GLY A 423 23.59 -27.10 -11.78
N SER A 424 23.73 -28.17 -10.99
CA SER A 424 23.66 -29.55 -11.46
C SER A 424 22.74 -30.44 -10.62
N TYR A 425 22.35 -31.57 -11.21
CA TYR A 425 21.63 -32.66 -10.55
C TYR A 425 22.52 -33.49 -9.59
N ASP A 426 23.82 -33.19 -9.49
CA ASP A 426 24.72 -33.74 -8.46
C ASP A 426 24.64 -33.01 -7.10
N THR A 427 23.71 -32.04 -6.97
CA THR A 427 23.48 -31.16 -5.80
C THR A 427 24.54 -30.08 -5.55
N PHE A 428 25.58 -29.98 -6.40
CA PHE A 428 26.56 -28.89 -6.36
C PHE A 428 26.22 -27.79 -7.37
N ALA A 429 26.61 -26.56 -7.02
CA ALA A 429 26.90 -25.54 -8.01
C ALA A 429 28.42 -25.37 -8.15
N ARG A 430 28.89 -24.90 -9.30
CA ARG A 430 30.32 -24.66 -9.57
C ARG A 430 30.52 -23.30 -10.22
N VAL A 431 31.64 -22.67 -9.90
CA VAL A 431 32.12 -21.41 -10.49
C VAL A 431 33.31 -21.74 -11.38
N TRP A 432 33.40 -21.13 -12.56
CA TRP A 432 34.45 -21.39 -13.55
C TRP A 432 34.89 -20.09 -14.23
N SER A 433 36.16 -20.04 -14.66
CA SER A 433 36.64 -19.01 -15.60
C SER A 433 36.39 -19.46 -17.04
N ILE A 434 35.90 -18.54 -17.86
CA ILE A 434 35.67 -18.74 -19.29
C ILE A 434 37.00 -18.72 -20.06
N SER A 435 37.89 -17.76 -19.73
CA SER A 435 39.21 -17.60 -20.34
C SER A 435 40.19 -18.72 -19.97
N GLU A 436 40.32 -19.05 -18.69
CA GLU A 436 41.24 -20.10 -18.21
C GLU A 436 40.69 -21.52 -18.39
N GLY A 437 39.38 -21.68 -18.61
CA GLY A 437 38.75 -22.97 -18.86
C GLY A 437 38.73 -23.95 -17.67
N ARG A 438 38.92 -23.46 -16.43
CA ARG A 438 38.99 -24.28 -15.21
C ARG A 438 37.89 -23.96 -14.19
N CYS A 439 37.63 -24.91 -13.31
CA CYS A 439 36.81 -24.67 -12.12
C CYS A 439 37.59 -23.80 -11.12
N LEU A 440 36.91 -22.82 -10.55
CA LEU A 440 37.44 -21.91 -9.52
C LEU A 440 36.93 -22.28 -8.14
N GLN A 441 35.62 -22.55 -8.01
CA GLN A 441 34.98 -22.93 -6.75
C GLN A 441 33.89 -23.99 -6.93
N THR A 442 33.65 -24.77 -5.87
CA THR A 442 32.57 -25.78 -5.79
C THR A 442 31.69 -25.46 -4.58
N LEU A 443 30.46 -25.06 -4.86
CA LEU A 443 29.47 -24.60 -3.87
C LEU A 443 28.68 -25.82 -3.36
N GLN A 444 28.97 -26.25 -2.14
CA GLN A 444 28.41 -27.45 -1.52
C GLN A 444 27.41 -27.10 -0.41
N GLY A 445 26.23 -27.74 -0.43
CA GLY A 445 25.28 -27.65 0.69
C GLY A 445 23.80 -27.85 0.32
N HIS A 446 23.44 -27.87 -0.96
CA HIS A 446 22.12 -28.39 -1.34
C HIS A 446 22.08 -29.91 -1.16
N PHE A 447 20.94 -30.40 -0.67
CA PHE A 447 20.69 -31.81 -0.37
C PHE A 447 19.93 -32.52 -1.50
N SER A 448 19.59 -31.79 -2.55
CA SER A 448 18.94 -32.31 -3.75
C SER A 448 19.30 -31.47 -4.99
N GLN A 449 18.76 -31.87 -6.13
CA GLN A 449 19.09 -31.38 -7.46
C GLN A 449 18.87 -29.87 -7.61
N ILE A 450 19.85 -29.14 -8.14
CA ILE A 450 19.72 -27.71 -8.45
C ILE A 450 19.00 -27.53 -9.80
N TYR A 451 18.00 -26.64 -9.86
CA TYR A 451 17.16 -26.41 -11.03
C TYR A 451 17.25 -25.01 -11.62
N ALA A 452 17.52 -24.01 -10.77
CA ALA A 452 17.63 -22.60 -11.15
C ALA A 452 18.87 -21.97 -10.51
N ILE A 453 19.48 -21.00 -11.19
CA ILE A 453 20.64 -20.25 -10.72
C ILE A 453 20.55 -18.80 -11.21
N ALA A 454 21.02 -17.85 -10.42
CA ALA A 454 21.25 -16.47 -10.82
C ALA A 454 22.60 -15.97 -10.26
N PHE A 455 23.15 -14.94 -10.92
CA PHE A 455 24.46 -14.40 -10.59
C PHE A 455 24.54 -12.91 -10.99
N ASP A 456 24.85 -12.03 -10.04
CA ASP A 456 25.00 -10.59 -10.29
C ASP A 456 26.47 -10.15 -10.50
N GLY A 457 27.42 -11.05 -10.24
CA GLY A 457 28.87 -10.80 -10.20
C GLY A 457 29.46 -10.74 -8.79
N LYS A 458 28.62 -10.63 -7.75
CA LYS A 458 29.00 -10.56 -6.33
C LYS A 458 28.42 -11.71 -5.50
N ARG A 459 27.25 -12.22 -5.89
CA ARG A 459 26.49 -13.25 -5.19
C ARG A 459 25.95 -14.27 -6.19
N VAL A 460 26.15 -15.56 -5.91
CA VAL A 460 25.46 -16.65 -6.62
C VAL A 460 24.19 -16.98 -5.84
N VAL A 461 23.09 -17.24 -6.53
CA VAL A 461 21.82 -17.66 -5.91
C VAL A 461 21.33 -18.94 -6.58
N THR A 462 21.07 -20.01 -5.82
CA THR A 462 20.66 -21.32 -6.34
C THR A 462 19.31 -21.76 -5.79
N GLY A 463 18.42 -22.26 -6.67
CA GLY A 463 17.13 -22.85 -6.34
C GLY A 463 17.12 -24.36 -6.58
N SER A 464 16.67 -25.13 -5.59
CA SER A 464 16.82 -26.59 -5.52
C SER A 464 15.49 -27.34 -5.36
N LEU A 465 15.54 -28.64 -5.66
CA LEU A 465 14.51 -29.63 -5.32
C LEU A 465 14.43 -29.91 -3.80
N ASP A 466 15.43 -29.48 -3.01
CA ASP A 466 15.38 -29.51 -1.52
C ASP A 466 14.54 -28.38 -0.90
N THR A 467 13.78 -27.65 -1.72
CA THR A 467 12.87 -26.54 -1.39
C THR A 467 13.52 -25.28 -0.78
N ASN A 468 14.85 -25.25 -0.63
CA ASN A 468 15.58 -24.05 -0.21
C ASN A 468 16.07 -23.25 -1.42
N VAL A 469 16.28 -21.95 -1.19
CA VAL A 469 17.16 -21.12 -2.01
C VAL A 469 18.41 -20.80 -1.19
N ARG A 470 19.60 -20.96 -1.77
CA ARG A 470 20.88 -20.62 -1.11
C ARG A 470 21.57 -19.46 -1.82
N ILE A 471 22.25 -18.63 -1.04
CA ILE A 471 23.05 -17.50 -1.52
C ILE A 471 24.51 -17.79 -1.15
N TRP A 472 25.43 -17.53 -2.08
CA TRP A 472 26.84 -17.86 -1.95
C TRP A 472 27.75 -16.72 -2.40
N ASP A 473 28.93 -16.64 -1.79
CA ASP A 473 30.04 -15.86 -2.33
C ASP A 473 30.71 -16.64 -3.48
N PRO A 474 30.89 -16.05 -4.68
CA PRO A 474 31.51 -16.73 -5.82
C PRO A 474 33.03 -16.92 -5.68
N THR A 475 33.67 -16.19 -4.76
CA THR A 475 35.12 -16.10 -4.57
C THR A 475 35.60 -16.99 -3.42
N SER A 476 34.96 -16.93 -2.23
CA SER A 476 35.28 -17.83 -1.11
C SER A 476 34.57 -19.19 -1.23
N GLY A 477 33.42 -19.24 -1.90
CA GLY A 477 32.57 -20.42 -2.00
C GLY A 477 31.61 -20.62 -0.82
N GLU A 478 31.62 -19.72 0.17
CA GLU A 478 30.81 -19.83 1.39
C GLU A 478 29.32 -19.59 1.14
N CYS A 479 28.47 -20.28 1.91
CA CYS A 479 27.02 -20.09 1.87
C CYS A 479 26.61 -18.92 2.78
N LEU A 480 26.43 -17.74 2.20
CA LEU A 480 26.07 -16.49 2.89
C LEU A 480 24.68 -16.53 3.54
N ALA A 481 23.71 -17.20 2.91
CA ALA A 481 22.35 -17.32 3.46
C ALA A 481 21.58 -18.56 2.93
N ILE A 482 20.60 -19.01 3.71
CA ILE A 482 19.62 -20.04 3.32
C ILE A 482 18.22 -19.43 3.44
N LEU A 483 17.62 -19.10 2.29
CA LEU A 483 16.28 -18.54 2.19
C LEU A 483 15.24 -19.66 2.17
N GLN A 484 14.63 -19.93 3.32
CA GLN A 484 13.63 -20.99 3.49
C GLN A 484 12.21 -20.47 3.31
N GLY A 485 11.34 -21.27 2.68
CA GLY A 485 9.91 -20.98 2.68
C GLY A 485 9.09 -21.62 1.56
N HIS A 486 9.71 -22.03 0.45
CA HIS A 486 9.05 -22.88 -0.56
C HIS A 486 8.85 -24.28 0.01
N THR A 487 7.72 -24.92 -0.32
CA THR A 487 7.37 -26.29 0.15
C THR A 487 7.53 -27.36 -0.94
N SER A 488 8.12 -26.98 -2.07
CA SER A 488 8.40 -27.84 -3.22
C SER A 488 9.60 -27.27 -4.00
N LEU A 489 9.93 -27.90 -5.13
CA LEU A 489 10.99 -27.50 -6.06
C LEU A 489 10.99 -25.98 -6.35
N VAL A 490 12.13 -25.31 -6.17
CA VAL A 490 12.31 -23.92 -6.63
C VAL A 490 12.80 -23.91 -8.08
N GLY A 491 11.85 -23.93 -9.01
CA GLY A 491 12.10 -24.08 -10.44
C GLY A 491 12.38 -22.79 -11.21
N GLN A 492 12.00 -21.62 -10.68
CA GLN A 492 12.15 -20.32 -11.31
C GLN A 492 12.90 -19.34 -10.38
N LEU A 493 13.82 -18.54 -10.92
CA LEU A 493 14.67 -17.64 -10.13
C LEU A 493 15.20 -16.50 -11.01
N GLN A 494 15.10 -15.26 -10.53
CA GLN A 494 15.73 -14.07 -11.12
C GLN A 494 16.17 -13.08 -10.03
N MET A 495 17.24 -12.31 -10.28
CA MET A 495 17.74 -11.27 -9.36
C MET A 495 18.04 -9.95 -10.08
N ARG A 496 17.82 -8.81 -9.42
CA ARG A 496 17.99 -7.45 -9.95
C ARG A 496 18.29 -6.47 -8.82
N GLY A 497 19.55 -6.05 -8.68
CA GLY A 497 19.98 -5.14 -7.61
C GLY A 497 19.92 -5.82 -6.24
N ASP A 498 19.06 -5.31 -5.34
CA ASP A 498 18.75 -5.98 -4.07
C ASP A 498 17.68 -7.07 -4.21
N THR A 499 16.80 -6.98 -5.21
CA THR A 499 15.61 -7.81 -5.27
C THR A 499 15.90 -9.17 -5.89
N LEU A 500 15.47 -10.23 -5.20
CA LEU A 500 15.41 -11.60 -5.71
C LEU A 500 13.94 -12.02 -5.83
N VAL A 501 13.55 -12.63 -6.95
CA VAL A 501 12.21 -13.22 -7.12
C VAL A 501 12.34 -14.70 -7.50
N THR A 502 11.54 -15.54 -6.84
CA THR A 502 11.64 -17.01 -6.91
C THR A 502 10.24 -17.62 -7.09
N GLY A 503 10.11 -18.62 -7.97
CA GLY A 503 8.84 -19.31 -8.24
C GLY A 503 8.96 -20.81 -7.97
N GLY A 504 8.04 -21.33 -7.16
CA GLY A 504 8.03 -22.72 -6.71
C GLY A 504 7.06 -23.61 -7.47
N SER A 505 7.30 -24.92 -7.42
CA SER A 505 6.30 -25.93 -7.79
C SER A 505 5.21 -26.12 -6.74
N ASP A 506 5.27 -25.37 -5.63
CA ASP A 506 4.19 -25.17 -4.66
C ASP A 506 3.17 -24.08 -5.11
N GLY A 507 3.31 -23.57 -6.34
CA GLY A 507 2.46 -22.53 -6.92
C GLY A 507 2.72 -21.11 -6.39
N SER A 508 3.65 -20.94 -5.46
CA SER A 508 3.93 -19.66 -4.84
C SER A 508 5.12 -18.92 -5.48
N VAL A 509 5.06 -17.59 -5.44
CA VAL A 509 6.18 -16.70 -5.78
C VAL A 509 6.62 -15.97 -4.52
N ARG A 510 7.93 -15.92 -4.24
CA ARG A 510 8.50 -15.14 -3.13
C ARG A 510 9.48 -14.10 -3.65
N VAL A 511 9.34 -12.89 -3.13
CA VAL A 511 10.24 -11.75 -3.34
C VAL A 511 11.09 -11.59 -2.08
N TRP A 512 12.39 -11.37 -2.21
CA TRP A 512 13.36 -11.28 -1.11
C TRP A 512 14.30 -10.09 -1.30
N SER A 513 14.82 -9.56 -0.18
CA SER A 513 15.97 -8.65 -0.14
C SER A 513 17.26 -9.46 -0.02
N LEU A 514 18.27 -9.11 -0.81
CA LEU A 514 19.60 -9.74 -0.84
C LEU A 514 20.65 -9.00 0.01
N GLU A 515 20.28 -7.86 0.59
CA GLU A 515 20.99 -7.09 1.61
C GLU A 515 20.56 -7.56 3.00
N LYS A 516 19.24 -7.69 3.21
CA LYS A 516 18.66 -8.14 4.49
C LYS A 516 18.49 -9.66 4.59
N MET A 517 18.73 -10.39 3.49
CA MET A 517 18.56 -11.85 3.38
C MET A 517 17.19 -12.35 3.86
N CYS A 518 16.13 -11.55 3.66
CA CYS A 518 14.80 -11.80 4.22
C CYS A 518 13.70 -11.73 3.14
N PRO A 519 12.55 -12.42 3.35
CA PRO A 519 11.40 -12.30 2.45
C PRO A 519 10.77 -10.90 2.59
N ILE A 520 10.47 -10.29 1.44
CA ILE A 520 9.67 -9.06 1.34
C ILE A 520 8.20 -9.47 1.15
N HIS A 521 7.92 -10.30 0.13
CA HIS A 521 6.55 -10.72 -0.23
C HIS A 521 6.44 -12.23 -0.39
N ARG A 522 5.31 -12.79 0.05
CA ARG A 522 4.88 -14.17 -0.26
C ARG A 522 3.58 -14.12 -1.05
N LEU A 523 3.67 -14.38 -2.35
CA LEU A 523 2.55 -14.36 -3.28
C LEU A 523 2.01 -15.78 -3.45
N ALA A 524 0.76 -16.00 -3.06
CA ALA A 524 0.02 -17.23 -3.41
C ALA A 524 -0.39 -17.14 -4.89
N ALA A 525 0.56 -17.45 -5.78
CA ALA A 525 0.49 -16.98 -7.14
C ALA A 525 -0.43 -17.82 -8.02
N HIS A 526 -0.30 -19.14 -7.99
CA HIS A 526 -1.02 -20.08 -8.84
C HIS A 526 -1.47 -21.30 -8.03
N ASP A 527 -2.55 -21.96 -8.47
CA ASP A 527 -3.07 -23.17 -7.82
C ASP A 527 -2.16 -24.41 -8.04
N ASN A 528 -1.26 -24.33 -9.03
CA ASN A 528 -0.27 -25.33 -9.41
C ASN A 528 1.09 -24.66 -9.70
N SER A 529 2.14 -25.45 -9.95
CA SER A 529 3.52 -25.00 -10.22
C SER A 529 3.65 -23.73 -11.08
N VAL A 530 4.54 -22.82 -10.66
CA VAL A 530 4.97 -21.66 -11.45
C VAL A 530 5.85 -22.15 -12.62
N THR A 531 5.38 -21.98 -13.85
CA THR A 531 6.05 -22.44 -15.08
C THR A 531 6.94 -21.37 -15.70
N SER A 532 6.68 -20.09 -15.41
CA SER A 532 7.45 -18.96 -15.93
C SER A 532 7.41 -17.79 -14.96
N LEU A 533 8.53 -17.05 -14.88
CA LEU A 533 8.69 -15.89 -14.01
C LEU A 533 9.57 -14.84 -14.68
N GLN A 534 9.14 -13.58 -14.66
CA GLN A 534 9.91 -12.40 -15.08
C GLN A 534 9.59 -11.24 -14.12
N PHE A 535 10.53 -10.32 -13.89
CA PHE A 535 10.23 -9.08 -13.16
C PHE A 535 11.08 -7.87 -13.60
N ASP A 536 10.54 -6.66 -13.42
CA ASP A 536 11.26 -5.39 -13.61
C ASP A 536 11.36 -4.62 -12.27
N ASP A 537 11.54 -3.29 -12.25
CA ASP A 537 11.60 -2.54 -10.99
C ASP A 537 10.20 -2.25 -10.38
N THR A 538 9.09 -2.51 -11.10
CA THR A 538 7.73 -2.15 -10.67
C THR A 538 6.76 -3.34 -10.61
N ARG A 539 6.99 -4.41 -11.38
CA ARG A 539 6.06 -5.56 -11.49
C ARG A 539 6.77 -6.91 -11.52
N VAL A 540 6.05 -7.93 -11.04
CA VAL A 540 6.36 -9.36 -11.28
C VAL A 540 5.30 -9.93 -12.22
N VAL A 541 5.71 -10.72 -13.21
CA VAL A 541 4.82 -11.44 -14.11
C VAL A 541 5.07 -12.94 -13.95
N SER A 542 4.04 -13.68 -13.51
CA SER A 542 4.08 -15.13 -13.29
C SER A 542 3.12 -15.87 -14.23
N GLY A 543 3.57 -17.00 -14.76
CA GLY A 543 2.73 -17.96 -15.48
C GLY A 543 2.72 -19.29 -14.74
N GLY A 544 1.59 -20.00 -14.74
CA GLY A 544 1.41 -21.25 -14.00
C GLY A 544 0.78 -22.40 -14.77
N SER A 545 0.90 -23.60 -14.19
CA SER A 545 0.15 -24.80 -14.59
C SER A 545 -1.34 -24.77 -14.18
N ASP A 546 -1.85 -23.61 -13.77
CA ASP A 546 -3.29 -23.31 -13.64
C ASP A 546 -3.87 -22.66 -14.91
N GLY A 547 -3.03 -22.41 -15.93
CA GLY A 547 -3.43 -21.78 -17.18
C GLY A 547 -3.51 -20.25 -17.15
N ARG A 548 -3.04 -19.59 -16.07
CA ARG A 548 -3.15 -18.14 -15.89
C ARG A 548 -1.80 -17.44 -16.01
N VAL A 549 -1.83 -16.19 -16.46
CA VAL A 549 -0.72 -15.22 -16.33
C VAL A 549 -1.16 -14.11 -15.41
N LYS A 550 -0.42 -13.86 -14.33
CA LYS A 550 -0.74 -12.89 -13.28
C LYS A 550 0.34 -11.83 -13.19
N ILE A 551 -0.08 -10.58 -13.05
CA ILE A 551 0.79 -9.41 -12.89
C ILE A 551 0.63 -8.93 -11.44
N TRP A 552 1.75 -8.76 -10.74
CA TRP A 552 1.81 -8.31 -9.35
C TRP A 552 2.62 -7.02 -9.26
N ASP A 553 2.21 -6.09 -8.40
CA ASP A 553 2.99 -4.89 -8.10
C ASP A 553 4.13 -5.26 -7.15
N LEU A 554 5.39 -5.02 -7.57
CA LEU A 554 6.58 -5.49 -6.84
C LEU A 554 6.72 -4.82 -5.46
N LYS A 555 6.26 -3.58 -5.33
CA LYS A 555 6.43 -2.77 -4.12
C LYS A 555 5.43 -3.18 -3.04
N THR A 556 4.17 -3.41 -3.42
CA THR A 556 3.07 -3.74 -2.49
C THR A 556 2.79 -5.24 -2.36
N GLY A 557 3.22 -6.07 -3.31
CA GLY A 557 2.90 -7.49 -3.36
C GLY A 557 1.45 -7.80 -3.77
N HIS A 558 0.67 -6.80 -4.17
CA HIS A 558 -0.72 -7.00 -4.60
C HIS A 558 -0.82 -7.52 -6.03
N LEU A 559 -1.80 -8.40 -6.27
CA LEU A 559 -2.22 -8.78 -7.62
C LEU A 559 -2.82 -7.55 -8.32
N VAL A 560 -2.25 -7.17 -9.46
CA VAL A 560 -2.75 -6.06 -10.29
C VAL A 560 -3.88 -6.56 -11.19
N ARG A 561 -3.65 -7.65 -11.92
CA ARG A 561 -4.62 -8.32 -12.79
C ARG A 561 -4.15 -9.70 -13.23
N GLU A 562 -5.08 -10.46 -13.78
CA GLU A 562 -4.74 -11.53 -14.73
C GLU A 562 -4.60 -10.90 -16.13
N LEU A 563 -3.63 -11.35 -16.92
CA LEU A 563 -3.34 -10.78 -18.24
C LEU A 563 -4.15 -11.50 -19.32
N ILE A 564 -4.03 -12.83 -19.39
CA ILE A 564 -4.67 -13.68 -20.40
C ILE A 564 -5.88 -14.43 -19.81
N ALA A 565 -6.83 -14.83 -20.66
CA ALA A 565 -7.89 -15.74 -20.24
C ALA A 565 -7.34 -17.12 -19.83
N GLN A 566 -7.96 -17.78 -18.85
CA GLN A 566 -7.47 -19.07 -18.32
C GLN A 566 -7.43 -20.15 -19.43
N GLY A 567 -6.25 -20.74 -19.63
CA GLY A 567 -6.03 -21.91 -20.49
C GLY A 567 -5.92 -23.22 -19.69
N GLU A 568 -5.34 -24.25 -20.31
CA GLU A 568 -5.00 -25.52 -19.64
C GLU A 568 -3.68 -25.38 -18.85
N ALA A 569 -2.68 -24.73 -19.43
CA ALA A 569 -1.40 -24.41 -18.80
C ALA A 569 -0.74 -23.23 -19.50
N VAL A 570 0.06 -22.44 -18.78
CA VAL A 570 1.02 -21.51 -19.40
C VAL A 570 2.36 -22.22 -19.53
N TRP A 571 2.94 -22.21 -20.74
CA TRP A 571 4.29 -22.73 -20.96
C TRP A 571 5.34 -21.69 -20.54
N ARG A 572 5.28 -20.48 -21.11
CA ARG A 572 6.23 -19.39 -20.87
C ARG A 572 5.61 -18.01 -21.04
N VAL A 573 6.21 -17.04 -20.36
CA VAL A 573 5.95 -15.61 -20.49
C VAL A 573 7.29 -14.88 -20.58
N ALA A 574 7.41 -13.96 -21.54
CA ALA A 574 8.53 -13.01 -21.66
C ALA A 574 7.96 -11.60 -21.87
N PHE A 575 8.55 -10.59 -21.25
CA PHE A 575 8.10 -9.21 -21.42
C PHE A 575 9.26 -8.20 -21.49
N GLU A 576 9.00 -7.11 -22.19
CA GLU A 576 9.76 -5.85 -22.21
C GLU A 576 8.84 -4.73 -21.68
N ASP A 577 9.38 -3.54 -21.43
CA ASP A 577 8.63 -2.38 -20.88
C ASP A 577 7.21 -2.18 -21.47
N GLU A 578 7.05 -2.42 -22.78
CA GLU A 578 5.83 -2.09 -23.54
C GLU A 578 5.19 -3.30 -24.22
N LYS A 579 5.74 -4.52 -24.08
CA LYS A 579 5.23 -5.74 -24.75
C LYS A 579 5.33 -6.96 -23.85
N CYS A 580 4.35 -7.85 -23.91
CA CYS A 580 4.38 -9.14 -23.23
C CYS A 580 3.94 -10.25 -24.18
N VAL A 581 4.67 -11.36 -24.19
CA VAL A 581 4.35 -12.56 -24.98
C VAL A 581 4.06 -13.70 -24.01
N ALA A 582 2.83 -14.21 -24.05
CA ALA A 582 2.39 -15.35 -23.27
C ALA A 582 2.13 -16.55 -24.20
N LEU A 583 2.75 -17.69 -23.90
CA LEU A 583 2.57 -18.95 -24.63
C LEU A 583 1.83 -19.94 -23.75
N ALA A 584 0.62 -20.33 -24.16
CA ALA A 584 -0.29 -21.15 -23.38
C ALA A 584 -0.88 -22.31 -24.19
N LEU A 585 -1.21 -23.40 -23.49
CA LEU A 585 -1.98 -24.52 -24.00
C LEU A 585 -3.48 -24.21 -23.89
N ARG A 586 -4.21 -24.29 -25.01
CA ARG A 586 -5.67 -24.16 -25.07
C ARG A 586 -6.24 -25.11 -26.13
N GLN A 587 -7.25 -25.89 -25.76
CA GLN A 587 -7.88 -26.90 -26.62
C GLN A 587 -6.83 -27.87 -27.22
N GLY A 588 -5.85 -28.27 -26.41
CA GLY A 588 -4.71 -29.10 -26.85
C GLY A 588 -3.73 -28.43 -27.83
N ARG A 589 -3.87 -27.12 -28.10
CA ARG A 589 -3.01 -26.36 -29.05
C ARG A 589 -2.17 -25.31 -28.33
N THR A 590 -0.94 -25.10 -28.82
CA THR A 590 -0.05 -24.03 -28.33
C THR A 590 -0.39 -22.71 -29.02
N VAL A 591 -0.89 -21.78 -28.22
CA VAL A 591 -1.38 -20.45 -28.60
C VAL A 591 -0.44 -19.38 -28.04
N MET A 592 -0.19 -18.34 -28.84
CA MET A 592 0.57 -17.15 -28.47
C MET A 592 -0.36 -15.96 -28.34
N GLU A 593 -0.34 -15.29 -27.19
CA GLU A 593 -0.87 -13.94 -27.04
C GLU A 593 0.29 -12.93 -27.01
N VAL A 594 0.31 -12.03 -27.99
CA VAL A 594 1.19 -10.87 -28.01
C VAL A 594 0.40 -9.68 -27.50
N TRP A 595 0.79 -9.16 -26.35
CA TRP A 595 0.23 -7.97 -25.71
C TRP A 595 1.11 -6.75 -25.98
N SER A 596 0.49 -5.63 -26.30
CA SER A 596 1.13 -4.31 -26.43
C SER A 596 0.53 -3.33 -25.42
N PHE A 597 1.42 -2.65 -24.70
CA PHE A 597 1.10 -1.60 -23.73
C PHE A 597 1.56 -0.22 -24.19
N SER A 598 2.13 -0.11 -25.40
CA SER A 598 2.49 1.17 -26.01
C SER A 598 1.26 2.05 -26.23
N PRO A 599 1.29 3.34 -25.85
CA PRO A 599 0.22 4.26 -26.19
C PRO A 599 0.16 4.53 -27.71
N PRO A 600 -1.03 4.68 -28.31
CA PRO A 600 -1.21 5.22 -29.65
C PRO A 600 -0.38 6.49 -29.90
N GLU A 601 0.28 6.58 -31.06
CA GLU A 601 1.23 7.66 -31.36
C GLU A 601 0.61 9.06 -31.25
N GLU A 602 -0.68 9.21 -31.56
CA GLU A 602 -1.42 10.47 -31.42
C GLU A 602 -1.36 11.06 -30.01
N MET A 603 -1.25 10.22 -28.96
CA MET A 603 -1.09 10.68 -27.58
C MET A 603 0.34 11.06 -27.21
N LEU A 604 1.34 10.70 -28.02
CA LEU A 604 2.74 11.07 -27.80
C LEU A 604 3.06 12.48 -28.33
N TYR A 605 2.30 12.97 -29.32
CA TYR A 605 2.46 14.33 -29.85
C TYR A 605 1.70 15.37 -29.01
N ASP A 606 2.42 16.30 -28.36
CA ASP A 606 1.85 17.56 -27.91
C ASP A 606 1.68 18.47 -29.15
N ARG A 607 0.49 18.48 -29.78
CA ARG A 607 0.21 19.34 -30.95
C ARG A 607 0.40 20.82 -30.61
N PRO A 608 1.26 21.57 -31.33
CA PRO A 608 1.12 23.02 -31.40
C PRO A 608 -0.21 23.34 -32.09
N LEU A 609 -1.02 24.22 -31.50
CA LEU A 609 -2.17 24.80 -32.19
C LEU A 609 -1.68 25.90 -33.14
N SER A 610 -1.05 25.49 -34.24
CA SER A 610 -0.84 26.35 -35.40
C SER A 610 -2.20 26.85 -35.89
N LEU A 611 -2.40 28.17 -35.82
CA LEU A 611 -3.56 28.95 -36.27
C LEU A 611 -4.55 28.18 -37.16
N GLN A 612 -5.69 27.77 -36.60
CA GLN A 612 -6.90 27.65 -37.42
C GLN A 612 -7.30 29.08 -37.83
N GLN A 613 -7.00 29.42 -39.08
CA GLN A 613 -7.38 30.67 -39.72
C GLN A 613 -8.90 30.70 -39.93
N ARG A 614 -9.66 30.98 -38.87
CA ARG A 614 -11.05 31.42 -39.01
C ARG A 614 -11.02 32.79 -39.67
N VAL A 615 -11.77 32.90 -40.76
CA VAL A 615 -12.01 34.17 -41.46
C VAL A 615 -12.68 35.15 -40.49
N LEU A 616 -12.29 36.41 -40.58
CA LEU A 616 -12.96 37.51 -39.87
C LEU A 616 -14.25 37.84 -40.63
N GLU A 617 -15.38 37.72 -39.96
CA GLU A 617 -16.58 38.51 -40.26
C GLU A 617 -16.64 39.61 -39.19
N ASP A 618 -16.78 40.86 -39.62
CA ASP A 618 -16.83 42.01 -38.70
C ASP A 618 -18.21 42.09 -38.02
N ASP A 619 -18.21 41.93 -36.69
CA ASP A 619 -19.32 42.36 -35.83
C ASP A 619 -18.96 43.73 -35.21
N PRO A 620 -19.64 44.82 -35.60
CA PRO A 620 -19.35 46.17 -35.09
C PRO A 620 -19.61 46.36 -33.59
N ASN A 621 -20.37 45.47 -32.94
CA ASN A 621 -20.95 45.72 -31.61
C ASN A 621 -20.17 45.16 -30.42
N ARG A 622 -18.89 44.80 -30.57
CA ARG A 622 -18.08 44.28 -29.45
C ARG A 622 -17.57 45.40 -28.52
N PRO A 623 -18.01 45.51 -27.26
CA PRO A 623 -17.60 46.60 -26.37
C PRO A 623 -16.14 46.46 -25.90
N LEU A 624 -15.42 47.58 -25.91
CA LEU A 624 -14.05 47.70 -25.42
C LEU A 624 -14.02 47.69 -23.88
N SER A 625 -13.37 46.70 -23.25
CA SER A 625 -13.22 46.64 -21.78
C SER A 625 -12.02 45.81 -21.29
N ALA A 626 -10.83 46.09 -21.85
CA ALA A 626 -9.53 45.91 -21.18
C ALA A 626 -8.44 46.55 -22.05
N MET A 627 -7.58 47.40 -21.48
CA MET A 627 -6.45 47.96 -22.22
C MET A 627 -5.34 46.93 -22.34
N ALA A 628 -4.91 46.63 -23.57
CA ALA A 628 -3.66 45.92 -23.80
C ALA A 628 -2.50 46.85 -23.45
N ILE A 629 -1.63 46.43 -22.54
CA ILE A 629 -0.32 47.05 -22.31
C ILE A 629 0.70 46.14 -22.97
N ASP A 630 1.04 46.44 -24.21
CA ASP A 630 2.09 45.73 -24.94
C ASP A 630 3.47 46.08 -24.37
N TYR A 631 4.26 45.05 -24.08
CA TYR A 631 5.66 45.19 -23.66
C TYR A 631 6.54 44.18 -24.39
N ARG A 632 6.78 44.39 -25.70
CA ARG A 632 7.74 43.56 -26.47
C ARG A 632 8.32 44.18 -27.75
N THR A 633 8.87 45.39 -27.66
CA THR A 633 9.82 45.87 -28.69
C THR A 633 10.87 46.82 -28.12
N SER A 634 12.14 46.40 -28.18
CA SER A 634 13.28 47.29 -28.33
C SER A 634 14.40 46.54 -29.07
N GLN A 635 14.94 47.18 -30.11
CA GLN A 635 16.16 46.77 -30.80
C GLN A 635 17.04 48.04 -31.00
N PRO A 636 18.35 47.89 -31.26
CA PRO A 636 19.33 48.75 -30.61
C PRO A 636 19.85 49.90 -31.48
N THR A 637 20.39 50.92 -30.80
CA THR A 637 21.33 51.91 -31.36
C THR A 637 22.47 52.18 -30.37
N LEU A 638 23.68 52.44 -30.88
CA LEU A 638 24.87 52.74 -30.09
C LEU A 638 25.18 54.24 -30.13
N ALA A 639 25.64 54.80 -29.00
CA ALA A 639 26.54 55.96 -28.98
C ALA A 639 27.35 56.07 -27.67
N SER A 640 28.68 56.05 -27.83
CA SER A 640 29.74 56.62 -26.98
C SER A 640 29.44 57.99 -26.36
N SER A 641 30.04 58.46 -25.25
CA SER A 641 31.09 57.94 -24.32
C SER A 641 31.10 58.81 -23.03
N SER A 642 31.64 58.44 -21.87
CA SER A 642 33.09 58.31 -21.61
C SER A 642 33.46 57.93 -20.14
N ARG A 643 34.52 57.11 -20.00
CA ARG A 643 35.47 56.91 -18.86
C ARG A 643 34.96 56.80 -17.39
N ASP A 644 34.96 55.56 -16.90
CA ASP A 644 35.69 54.98 -15.72
C ASP A 644 36.46 55.94 -14.76
N PRO A 645 36.65 55.58 -13.45
CA PRO A 645 37.05 54.22 -13.02
C PRO A 645 36.35 53.59 -11.79
N GLN A 646 36.03 52.29 -11.84
CA GLN A 646 36.38 51.23 -10.83
C GLN A 646 35.45 49.99 -10.86
N ALA A 647 35.80 48.98 -11.65
CA ALA A 647 35.71 47.54 -11.31
C ALA A 647 36.37 46.71 -12.43
N GLN A 648 37.07 45.63 -12.09
CA GLN A 648 37.50 44.61 -13.07
C GLN A 648 37.09 43.23 -12.57
N ASP A 649 36.44 42.47 -13.45
CA ASP A 649 36.17 41.04 -13.25
C ASP A 649 37.45 40.21 -13.36
N VAL A 650 37.46 39.04 -12.70
CA VAL A 650 38.39 37.95 -12.99
C VAL A 650 37.60 36.65 -13.11
N ASP A 651 37.60 36.07 -14.30
CA ASP A 651 37.09 34.72 -14.61
C ASP A 651 38.16 33.66 -14.28
N MET A 652 37.77 32.51 -13.71
CA MET A 652 38.51 31.24 -13.76
C MET A 652 37.64 30.02 -13.45
N GLN A 653 37.19 29.36 -14.53
CA GLN A 653 37.26 27.91 -14.84
C GLN A 653 37.11 26.82 -13.73
N ASP A 654 36.34 25.77 -14.07
CA ASP A 654 36.23 24.50 -13.35
C ASP A 654 37.57 23.73 -13.21
N ALA A 655 37.77 23.07 -12.06
CA ALA A 655 38.75 21.99 -11.88
C ALA A 655 38.18 20.87 -10.99
N GLY A 656 38.19 19.63 -11.49
CA GLY A 656 37.67 18.45 -10.77
C GLY A 656 38.68 17.79 -9.82
N PRO A 657 38.23 16.94 -8.87
CA PRO A 657 39.09 16.32 -7.87
C PRO A 657 39.83 15.07 -8.39
N SER A 658 41.12 14.98 -8.09
CA SER A 658 41.92 13.76 -8.29
C SER A 658 42.92 13.55 -7.14
N THR A 659 42.94 12.33 -6.60
CA THR A 659 44.09 11.63 -5.98
C THR A 659 44.88 12.26 -4.81
N ALA A 660 45.06 11.47 -3.74
CA ALA A 660 46.05 11.65 -2.66
C ALA A 660 47.49 11.24 -3.15
N PRO A 661 48.61 11.13 -2.36
CA PRO A 661 48.65 10.77 -0.92
C PRO A 661 49.89 11.18 -0.02
N LEU A 662 49.90 10.66 1.23
CA LEU A 662 51.02 10.26 2.15
C LEU A 662 51.95 11.27 2.90
N GLN A 663 51.99 11.08 4.23
CA GLN A 663 53.13 11.09 5.21
C GLN A 663 54.00 12.35 5.46
N GLY A 664 54.56 12.56 6.67
CA GLY A 664 54.37 11.85 7.95
C GLY A 664 55.43 12.12 9.05
N GLY A 665 55.17 11.64 10.28
CA GLY A 665 56.11 11.56 11.43
C GLY A 665 56.17 12.78 12.37
N THR A 666 56.64 12.70 13.63
CA THR A 666 56.91 11.55 14.55
C THR A 666 57.26 12.09 15.96
N LEU A 667 56.89 11.40 17.05
CA LEU A 667 57.64 11.34 18.34
C LEU A 667 56.99 10.37 19.36
N ASP A 668 57.78 9.84 20.30
CA ASP A 668 57.46 8.72 21.21
C ASP A 668 57.32 9.13 22.70
N GLN A 669 56.61 8.34 23.51
CA GLN A 669 57.20 7.44 24.56
C GLN A 669 56.19 6.91 25.61
N GLN A 670 56.15 5.57 25.76
CA GLN A 670 56.11 4.72 27.01
C GLN A 670 55.05 4.99 28.13
N ALA A 671 54.64 4.04 29.00
CA ALA A 671 55.13 2.70 29.34
C ALA A 671 54.03 1.74 29.91
N SER A 672 54.36 0.44 30.05
CA SER A 672 53.76 -0.60 30.95
C SER A 672 52.30 -1.08 30.76
N SER A 673 51.91 -2.35 31.00
CA SER A 673 52.68 -3.60 31.21
C SER A 673 51.83 -4.90 31.11
N THR A 674 52.50 -6.01 30.78
CA THR A 674 52.21 -7.44 31.14
C THR A 674 50.95 -8.18 30.66
N LEU A 675 51.22 -9.09 29.71
CA LEU A 675 50.65 -10.43 29.46
C LEU A 675 50.21 -11.25 30.70
N ASN A 676 49.24 -12.17 30.56
CA ASN A 676 49.52 -13.62 30.36
C ASN A 676 48.28 -14.54 30.21
N THR A 677 48.53 -15.80 29.80
CA THR A 677 47.57 -16.91 29.65
C THR A 677 47.95 -18.15 30.49
N ALA A 678 46.98 -18.75 31.19
CA ALA A 678 46.90 -20.14 31.68
C ALA A 678 45.45 -20.38 32.20
N THR A 679 44.75 -21.52 32.18
CA THR A 679 44.99 -22.98 32.11
C THR A 679 45.29 -23.73 33.42
N PHE A 680 44.68 -24.92 33.52
CA PHE A 680 44.76 -25.98 34.54
C PHE A 680 43.96 -25.86 35.85
N SER A 681 43.83 -27.03 36.49
CA SER A 681 42.83 -27.48 37.46
C SER A 681 43.48 -27.91 38.79
N GLU A 682 42.70 -28.13 39.86
CA GLU A 682 42.56 -29.48 40.45
C GLU A 682 41.57 -29.63 41.64
N LEU A 683 41.36 -30.92 42.00
CA LEU A 683 41.04 -31.49 43.33
C LEU A 683 39.58 -31.65 43.86
N HIS A 684 39.46 -32.75 44.61
CA HIS A 684 38.30 -33.48 45.17
C HIS A 684 38.30 -33.35 46.74
N PRO A 685 37.58 -34.14 47.60
CA PRO A 685 36.53 -35.20 47.41
C PRO A 685 35.30 -35.13 48.37
N ALA A 686 34.34 -36.08 48.20
CA ALA A 686 33.53 -36.74 49.26
C ALA A 686 32.49 -35.90 50.08
N LYS A 687 31.48 -36.41 50.82
CA LYS A 687 30.65 -37.67 51.01
C LYS A 687 29.52 -37.25 52.00
N SER A 688 28.38 -37.90 52.28
CA SER A 688 27.48 -38.99 51.78
C SER A 688 26.16 -38.83 52.60
N SER A 689 25.03 -39.54 52.52
CA SER A 689 24.47 -40.77 51.89
C SER A 689 22.96 -40.49 51.60
N GLY A 690 21.96 -41.37 51.32
CA GLY A 690 21.67 -42.82 51.37
C GLY A 690 20.60 -43.14 52.45
N THR A 691 19.59 -44.01 52.27
CA THR A 691 19.16 -44.88 51.13
C THR A 691 17.73 -45.43 51.33
N SER A 692 16.89 -45.50 50.27
CA SER A 692 15.80 -46.51 50.05
C SER A 692 15.18 -46.27 48.64
N ILE A 693 15.15 -47.19 47.64
CA ILE A 693 14.57 -48.56 47.52
C ILE A 693 13.03 -48.51 47.36
N PHE A 694 12.35 -49.08 46.34
CA PHE A 694 12.70 -49.92 45.16
C PHE A 694 12.66 -49.11 43.83
N THR A 695 13.27 -49.45 42.66
CA THR A 695 13.19 -50.63 41.75
C THR A 695 11.76 -50.94 41.21
N MET A 696 11.52 -51.32 39.94
CA MET A 696 12.40 -51.88 38.89
C MET A 696 12.07 -51.42 37.43
N LEU A 697 12.97 -51.77 36.51
CA LEU A 697 12.91 -51.63 35.05
C LEU A 697 11.68 -52.30 34.37
N SER A 698 11.37 -51.88 33.13
CA SER A 698 11.61 -52.72 31.92
C SER A 698 11.25 -52.01 30.59
N ARG A 699 11.52 -52.68 29.45
CA ARG A 699 11.49 -52.14 28.08
C ARG A 699 10.29 -52.65 27.25
N ALA A 700 9.98 -51.89 26.19
CA ALA A 700 9.53 -52.34 24.86
C ALA A 700 8.05 -52.73 24.58
N LEU A 701 7.43 -51.88 23.75
CA LEU A 701 6.72 -52.20 22.48
C LEU A 701 5.51 -53.17 22.41
N ARG A 702 4.41 -52.59 21.88
CA ARG A 702 3.34 -53.15 21.02
C ARG A 702 2.17 -53.97 21.63
N VAL A 703 1.02 -53.28 21.80
CA VAL A 703 -0.24 -53.41 21.00
C VAL A 703 -0.91 -54.81 20.90
N PRO A 704 -2.27 -54.97 20.97
CA PRO A 704 -3.35 -54.14 21.57
C PRO A 704 -4.39 -54.96 22.41
N ARG A 705 -5.36 -54.31 23.09
CA ARG A 705 -6.79 -54.77 23.09
C ARG A 705 -7.85 -53.88 23.77
N ALA A 706 -9.06 -54.01 23.23
CA ALA A 706 -10.40 -54.05 23.87
C ALA A 706 -10.97 -52.86 24.67
N VAL A 707 -12.27 -52.65 24.43
CA VAL A 707 -13.20 -51.76 25.16
C VAL A 707 -14.04 -52.60 26.14
N PRO A 708 -14.29 -52.12 27.38
CA PRO A 708 -15.40 -52.59 28.23
C PRO A 708 -16.55 -51.56 28.34
N LEU A 709 -17.66 -51.97 28.96
CA LEU A 709 -18.99 -51.37 28.76
C LEU A 709 -19.22 -49.99 29.42
N ARG A 710 -20.12 -49.25 28.77
CA ARG A 710 -20.73 -47.97 29.17
C ARG A 710 -21.73 -48.15 30.32
N ALA A 711 -21.41 -47.69 31.52
CA ALA A 711 -22.40 -47.48 32.57
C ALA A 711 -23.34 -46.30 32.22
N LYS A 712 -24.63 -46.42 32.53
CA LYS A 712 -25.59 -45.31 32.40
C LYS A 712 -25.58 -44.47 33.68
N LEU A 713 -24.98 -43.29 33.63
CA LEU A 713 -25.31 -42.17 34.52
C LEU A 713 -26.04 -41.08 33.72
N ALA A 714 -26.80 -40.25 34.42
CA ALA A 714 -27.74 -39.32 33.80
C ALA A 714 -27.04 -38.30 32.88
N ALA A 715 -27.73 -37.89 31.81
CA ALA A 715 -27.27 -36.77 31.00
C ALA A 715 -27.28 -35.50 31.86
N PRO A 716 -26.19 -34.73 31.92
CA PRO A 716 -26.24 -33.34 32.36
C PRO A 716 -27.23 -32.61 31.45
N SER A 717 -28.12 -31.82 32.03
CA SER A 717 -28.98 -30.91 31.27
C SER A 717 -28.10 -30.01 30.40
N TYR A 718 -28.40 -29.91 29.10
CA TYR A 718 -27.80 -28.91 28.21
C TYR A 718 -28.20 -27.51 28.70
N ILE A 719 -27.39 -26.92 29.58
CA ILE A 719 -27.39 -25.47 29.78
C ILE A 719 -26.96 -24.89 28.43
N ALA A 720 -27.89 -24.23 27.75
CA ALA A 720 -27.57 -23.50 26.53
C ALA A 720 -26.53 -22.43 26.89
N ALA A 721 -25.35 -22.48 26.26
CA ALA A 721 -24.31 -21.49 26.48
C ALA A 721 -24.80 -20.12 26.00
N ARG A 722 -25.26 -19.30 26.94
CA ARG A 722 -25.69 -17.93 26.68
C ARG A 722 -24.45 -17.10 26.34
N SER A 723 -24.53 -16.34 25.26
CA SER A 723 -23.45 -15.44 24.82
C SER A 723 -23.59 -14.07 25.48
N VAL A 724 -22.47 -13.39 25.75
CA VAL A 724 -22.49 -12.03 26.33
C VAL A 724 -23.35 -11.07 25.50
N THR A 725 -24.35 -10.47 26.14
CA THR A 725 -25.23 -9.46 25.54
C THR A 725 -24.74 -8.04 25.83
N THR A 726 -25.41 -7.04 25.26
CA THR A 726 -25.13 -5.60 25.47
C THR A 726 -26.20 -4.93 26.36
N ASN A 727 -26.92 -5.71 27.16
CA ASN A 727 -28.00 -5.20 28.00
C ASN A 727 -27.40 -4.40 29.18
N ALA A 728 -27.53 -3.08 29.15
CA ALA A 728 -27.04 -2.19 30.21
C ALA A 728 -27.85 -2.27 31.53
N ALA A 729 -28.99 -2.96 31.53
CA ALA A 729 -29.89 -3.14 32.67
C ALA A 729 -29.97 -4.63 33.09
N SER A 730 -28.83 -5.34 33.08
CA SER A 730 -28.80 -6.79 33.29
C SER A 730 -28.89 -7.22 34.76
N ALA A 731 -28.33 -6.41 35.67
CA ALA A 731 -28.23 -6.75 37.10
C ALA A 731 -29.58 -6.82 37.83
N SER A 732 -29.57 -7.53 38.96
CA SER A 732 -30.69 -7.77 39.86
C SER A 732 -30.30 -7.55 41.33
N LEU A 733 -31.28 -7.33 42.20
CA LEU A 733 -31.07 -7.09 43.63
C LEU A 733 -31.32 -8.37 44.43
N SER A 734 -30.45 -8.68 45.41
CA SER A 734 -30.59 -9.89 46.26
C SER A 734 -31.49 -9.67 47.49
N HIS A 735 -31.34 -8.52 48.14
CA HIS A 735 -32.04 -8.10 49.35
C HIS A 735 -32.31 -6.60 49.30
N SER A 736 -33.30 -6.11 50.04
CA SER A 736 -33.66 -4.68 50.09
C SER A 736 -32.45 -3.77 50.33
N VAL A 737 -32.32 -2.70 49.55
CA VAL A 737 -31.22 -1.73 49.70
C VAL A 737 -31.30 -1.09 51.10
N PRO A 738 -30.18 -0.96 51.84
CA PRO A 738 -30.15 -0.29 53.15
C PRO A 738 -30.63 1.16 53.09
N GLN A 739 -30.93 1.78 54.24
CA GLN A 739 -31.26 3.21 54.25
C GLN A 739 -30.03 4.10 54.06
N SER A 740 -28.92 3.76 54.71
CA SER A 740 -27.64 4.50 54.67
C SER A 740 -27.02 4.54 53.27
N ASP A 741 -26.31 5.61 52.95
CA ASP A 741 -25.68 5.82 51.63
C ASP A 741 -24.31 5.13 51.49
N ASP A 742 -23.61 4.95 52.62
CA ASP A 742 -22.28 4.34 52.73
C ASP A 742 -22.33 2.84 53.12
N GLU A 743 -23.53 2.29 53.37
CA GLU A 743 -23.70 0.88 53.77
C GLU A 743 -23.73 -0.05 52.54
N PRO A 744 -22.92 -1.14 52.54
CA PRO A 744 -22.82 -2.03 51.39
C PRO A 744 -24.00 -3.00 51.26
N PHE A 745 -24.35 -3.33 50.02
CA PHE A 745 -25.33 -4.35 49.69
C PHE A 745 -24.91 -5.14 48.44
N VAL A 746 -25.51 -6.32 48.25
CA VAL A 746 -25.12 -7.27 47.19
C VAL A 746 -26.10 -7.22 46.02
N VAL A 747 -25.57 -6.90 44.85
CA VAL A 747 -26.27 -6.99 43.56
C VAL A 747 -25.79 -8.23 42.79
N ASN A 748 -26.72 -8.90 42.11
CA ASN A 748 -26.46 -10.10 41.32
C ASN A 748 -26.45 -9.73 39.83
N LEU A 749 -25.28 -9.82 39.20
CA LEU A 749 -25.09 -9.71 37.76
C LEU A 749 -25.81 -10.84 37.01
N SER A 750 -26.11 -10.60 35.73
CA SER A 750 -26.70 -11.62 34.85
C SER A 750 -25.69 -12.73 34.53
N ASP A 751 -26.16 -13.94 34.28
CA ASP A 751 -25.33 -15.02 33.73
C ASP A 751 -24.76 -14.65 32.34
N GLU A 752 -25.43 -13.75 31.62
CA GLU A 752 -24.98 -13.14 30.35
C GLU A 752 -23.92 -12.03 30.51
N SER A 753 -23.52 -11.65 31.73
CA SER A 753 -22.49 -10.61 31.94
C SER A 753 -21.09 -11.06 31.50
N PHE A 754 -20.82 -12.38 31.50
CA PHE A 754 -19.49 -12.97 31.27
C PHE A 754 -19.51 -14.21 30.36
N GLU A 755 -18.46 -14.40 29.54
CA GLU A 755 -18.20 -15.62 28.76
C GLU A 755 -16.68 -15.90 28.82
N THR A 756 -16.28 -17.10 29.27
CA THR A 756 -14.89 -17.40 29.68
C THR A 756 -14.11 -18.29 28.72
N TYR A 757 -12.78 -18.17 28.77
CA TYR A 757 -11.82 -19.02 28.07
C TYR A 757 -10.62 -19.30 28.99
N GLU A 758 -10.40 -20.56 29.33
CA GLU A 758 -9.32 -21.02 30.25
C GLU A 758 -9.34 -20.37 31.66
N LEU A 759 -10.52 -19.94 32.13
CA LEU A 759 -10.78 -19.55 33.52
C LEU A 759 -12.19 -19.92 33.99
N ASP A 760 -12.34 -20.05 35.31
CA ASP A 760 -13.62 -19.96 36.00
C ASP A 760 -14.19 -18.53 35.92
N PRO A 761 -15.53 -18.36 35.88
CA PRO A 761 -16.15 -17.03 35.80
C PRO A 761 -15.92 -16.19 37.06
N PRO A 762 -15.86 -14.85 36.93
CA PRO A 762 -15.90 -13.95 38.09
C PRO A 762 -17.15 -14.17 38.96
N PRO A 763 -17.12 -13.80 40.25
CA PRO A 763 -18.31 -13.79 41.09
C PRO A 763 -19.42 -12.92 40.46
N TYR A 764 -20.59 -13.53 40.23
CA TYR A 764 -21.78 -12.81 39.75
C TYR A 764 -22.41 -11.94 40.87
N SER A 765 -22.09 -12.19 42.13
CA SER A 765 -22.43 -11.32 43.27
C SER A 765 -21.40 -10.20 43.43
N LEU A 766 -21.83 -8.95 43.35
CA LEU A 766 -20.99 -7.76 43.53
C LEU A 766 -21.47 -6.93 44.73
N GLU A 767 -20.54 -6.49 45.56
CA GLU A 767 -20.78 -5.56 46.67
C GLU A 767 -20.67 -4.11 46.17
N VAL A 768 -21.68 -3.29 46.48
CA VAL A 768 -21.83 -1.88 46.09
C VAL A 768 -22.46 -1.06 47.23
N THR A 769 -22.27 0.26 47.23
CA THR A 769 -22.99 1.21 48.10
C THR A 769 -23.88 2.15 47.27
N LYS A 770 -24.88 2.80 47.87
CA LYS A 770 -25.70 3.80 47.16
C LYS A 770 -24.84 4.93 46.62
N LYS A 771 -23.91 5.40 47.45
CA LYS A 771 -22.94 6.46 47.14
C LYS A 771 -22.04 6.10 45.97
N GLU A 772 -21.58 4.86 45.88
CA GLU A 772 -20.83 4.36 44.72
C GLU A 772 -21.69 4.37 43.44
N LEU A 773 -22.92 3.85 43.48
CA LEU A 773 -23.81 3.85 42.31
C LEU A 773 -24.15 5.28 41.84
N LYS A 774 -24.41 6.20 42.79
CA LYS A 774 -24.60 7.64 42.53
C LYS A 774 -23.35 8.26 41.87
N GLN A 775 -22.15 7.92 42.34
CA GLN A 775 -20.89 8.40 41.78
C GLN A 775 -20.65 7.84 40.37
N MET A 776 -20.79 6.52 40.14
CA MET A 776 -20.69 5.92 38.81
C MET A 776 -21.64 6.56 37.79
N TYR A 777 -22.85 6.92 38.23
CA TYR A 777 -23.82 7.64 37.41
C TYR A 777 -23.33 9.06 37.07
N TYR A 778 -22.90 9.83 38.07
CA TYR A 778 -22.31 11.16 37.88
C TYR A 778 -21.09 11.12 36.93
N ASP A 779 -20.23 10.12 37.08
CA ASP A 779 -19.00 9.95 36.30
C ASP A 779 -19.33 9.68 34.82
N MET A 780 -20.23 8.73 34.53
CA MET A 780 -20.65 8.44 33.16
C MET A 780 -21.37 9.63 32.52
N VAL A 781 -22.23 10.35 33.27
CA VAL A 781 -22.88 11.57 32.78
C VAL A 781 -21.84 12.66 32.50
N SER A 782 -20.84 12.84 33.35
CA SER A 782 -19.76 13.82 33.17
C SER A 782 -18.92 13.53 31.93
N ILE A 783 -18.52 12.27 31.70
CA ILE A 783 -17.86 11.85 30.45
C ILE A 783 -18.77 12.14 29.26
N ARG A 784 -20.04 11.72 29.29
CA ARG A 784 -21.02 11.95 28.21
C ARG A 784 -21.19 13.43 27.87
N GLN A 785 -21.25 14.33 28.85
CA GLN A 785 -21.34 15.77 28.62
C GLN A 785 -20.03 16.36 28.06
N MET A 786 -18.86 15.95 28.57
CA MET A 786 -17.55 16.39 28.08
C MET A 786 -17.32 15.98 26.62
N GLU A 787 -17.64 14.73 26.29
CA GLU A 787 -17.61 14.18 24.94
C GLU A 787 -18.56 14.93 23.99
N MET A 788 -19.76 15.31 24.46
CA MET A 788 -20.70 16.15 23.71
C MET A 788 -20.23 17.62 23.57
N ALA A 789 -19.47 18.15 24.52
CA ALA A 789 -18.82 19.45 24.38
C ALA A 789 -17.70 19.40 23.33
N ALA A 790 -16.89 18.33 23.32
CA ALA A 790 -15.87 18.10 22.29
C ALA A 790 -16.49 17.94 20.88
N ASP A 791 -17.61 17.21 20.75
CA ASP A 791 -18.41 17.12 19.51
C ASP A 791 -18.83 18.52 19.00
N ARG A 792 -19.33 19.38 19.89
CA ARG A 792 -19.70 20.77 19.58
C ARG A 792 -18.50 21.59 19.11
N LEU A 793 -17.43 21.62 19.90
CA LEU A 793 -16.23 22.43 19.64
C LEU A 793 -15.48 21.99 18.36
N TYR A 794 -15.58 20.71 17.99
CA TYR A 794 -15.07 20.19 16.73
C TYR A 794 -15.92 20.67 15.53
N LYS A 795 -17.25 20.66 15.64
CA LYS A 795 -18.16 21.20 14.60
C LYS A 795 -18.02 22.71 14.42
N GLU A 796 -17.73 23.43 15.51
CA GLU A 796 -17.36 24.84 15.51
C GLU A 796 -15.94 25.12 14.95
N LYS A 797 -15.18 24.06 14.59
CA LYS A 797 -13.80 24.12 14.05
C LYS A 797 -12.76 24.73 15.01
N LYS A 798 -13.07 24.76 16.31
CA LYS A 798 -12.15 25.17 17.37
C LYS A 798 -11.13 24.06 17.65
N ILE A 799 -11.58 22.81 17.72
CA ILE A 799 -10.72 21.62 17.72
C ILE A 799 -10.24 21.35 16.28
N ARG A 800 -8.97 20.94 16.12
CA ARG A 800 -8.35 20.61 14.82
C ARG A 800 -7.71 19.21 14.83
N GLY A 801 -7.45 18.66 13.64
CA GLY A 801 -6.90 17.32 13.48
C GLY A 801 -7.95 16.21 13.65
N PHE A 802 -7.53 15.02 14.05
CA PHE A 802 -8.45 13.92 14.36
C PHE A 802 -9.03 14.08 15.76
N CYS A 803 -10.32 13.81 15.93
CA CYS A 803 -10.97 13.80 17.25
C CYS A 803 -11.68 12.46 17.50
N HIS A 804 -11.31 11.77 18.56
CA HIS A 804 -11.69 10.37 18.81
C HIS A 804 -12.56 10.24 20.06
N LEU A 805 -13.85 10.56 19.93
CA LEU A 805 -14.82 10.49 21.01
C LEU A 805 -15.09 9.05 21.50
N SER A 806 -15.51 8.88 22.75
CA SER A 806 -15.94 7.62 23.39
C SER A 806 -17.47 7.46 23.52
N THR A 807 -18.26 8.40 23.02
CA THR A 807 -19.71 8.53 23.30
C THR A 807 -20.53 7.24 23.10
N GLY A 808 -21.06 6.68 24.20
CA GLY A 808 -21.75 5.38 24.26
C GLY A 808 -20.99 4.30 25.04
N GLN A 809 -19.69 4.49 25.28
CA GLN A 809 -18.80 3.50 25.92
C GLN A 809 -18.43 3.85 27.37
N GLU A 810 -19.16 4.78 28.01
CA GLU A 810 -18.75 5.40 29.29
C GLU A 810 -18.59 4.38 30.43
N ALA A 811 -19.40 3.31 30.43
CA ALA A 811 -19.30 2.20 31.38
C ALA A 811 -17.94 1.50 31.40
N VAL A 812 -17.19 1.51 30.28
CA VAL A 812 -15.85 0.88 30.22
C VAL A 812 -14.86 1.69 31.05
N ALA A 813 -14.84 3.02 30.92
CA ALA A 813 -13.92 3.88 31.67
C ALA A 813 -14.25 3.95 33.16
N VAL A 814 -15.53 4.13 33.50
CA VAL A 814 -15.98 4.21 34.89
C VAL A 814 -15.84 2.86 35.61
N GLY A 815 -16.25 1.77 34.95
CA GLY A 815 -16.15 0.42 35.54
C GLY A 815 -14.71 -0.05 35.74
N ILE A 816 -13.77 0.38 34.89
CA ILE A 816 -12.34 0.13 35.12
C ILE A 816 -11.84 0.90 36.34
N GLU A 817 -12.10 2.21 36.45
CA GLU A 817 -11.54 3.02 37.54
C GLU A 817 -12.09 2.61 38.91
N HIS A 818 -13.41 2.34 39.02
CA HIS A 818 -14.05 1.84 40.25
C HIS A 818 -13.68 0.40 40.62
N ALA A 819 -12.78 -0.24 39.87
CA ALA A 819 -12.21 -1.57 40.17
C ALA A 819 -10.71 -1.55 40.52
N ILE A 820 -10.03 -0.41 40.37
CA ILE A 820 -8.58 -0.28 40.52
C ILE A 820 -8.21 0.82 41.53
N THR A 821 -6.95 1.25 41.55
CA THR A 821 -6.44 2.34 42.39
C THR A 821 -5.59 3.32 41.58
N LYS A 822 -5.28 4.48 42.17
CA LYS A 822 -4.38 5.49 41.58
C LYS A 822 -2.91 5.04 41.46
N ALA A 823 -2.55 3.84 41.96
CA ALA A 823 -1.23 3.23 41.82
C ALA A 823 -1.16 2.18 40.70
N ASP A 824 -2.29 1.74 40.16
CA ASP A 824 -2.35 0.90 38.96
C ASP A 824 -2.28 1.78 37.70
N ASP A 825 -1.66 1.31 36.61
CA ASP A 825 -1.48 2.12 35.41
C ASP A 825 -2.57 1.85 34.36
N ILE A 826 -3.17 2.89 33.77
CA ILE A 826 -3.98 2.74 32.56
C ILE A 826 -3.20 3.29 31.35
N ILE A 827 -3.15 2.52 30.26
CA ILE A 827 -2.55 2.93 28.98
C ILE A 827 -3.49 2.67 27.81
N THR A 828 -3.64 3.65 26.92
CA THR A 828 -4.47 3.55 25.71
C THR A 828 -3.89 4.34 24.53
N ALA A 829 -4.45 4.14 23.34
CA ALA A 829 -4.16 4.95 22.16
C ALA A 829 -5.28 5.96 21.90
N TYR A 830 -6.48 5.48 21.54
CA TYR A 830 -7.63 6.29 21.12
C TYR A 830 -8.69 6.36 22.22
N ARG A 831 -9.67 7.27 22.08
CA ARG A 831 -10.81 7.42 23.03
C ARG A 831 -10.37 7.70 24.48
N CYS A 832 -9.26 8.43 24.62
CA CYS A 832 -8.55 8.60 25.89
C CYS A 832 -9.23 9.56 26.89
N HIS A 833 -10.18 10.40 26.47
CA HIS A 833 -10.67 11.53 27.27
C HIS A 833 -11.41 11.07 28.54
N GLY A 834 -12.33 10.11 28.42
CA GLY A 834 -13.02 9.54 29.58
C GLY A 834 -12.08 8.88 30.59
N PHE A 835 -11.02 8.20 30.11
CA PHE A 835 -9.99 7.63 30.98
C PHE A 835 -9.13 8.71 31.65
N ALA A 836 -8.72 9.76 30.92
CA ALA A 836 -7.97 10.88 31.50
C ALA A 836 -8.75 11.55 32.65
N LEU A 837 -10.05 11.78 32.44
CA LEU A 837 -10.95 12.34 33.46
C LEU A 837 -11.03 11.43 34.69
N MET A 838 -11.31 10.13 34.49
CA MET A 838 -11.35 9.15 35.58
C MET A 838 -10.02 9.04 36.34
N ARG A 839 -8.87 9.19 35.66
CA ARG A 839 -7.55 9.14 36.29
C ARG A 839 -7.19 10.40 37.09
N GLY A 840 -7.84 11.52 36.83
CA GLY A 840 -7.75 12.73 37.68
C GLY A 840 -7.48 14.04 36.92
N ALA A 841 -7.44 14.01 35.59
CA ALA A 841 -7.40 15.23 34.80
C ALA A 841 -8.75 15.97 34.87
N THR A 842 -8.74 17.30 34.90
CA THR A 842 -10.00 18.08 34.92
C THR A 842 -10.56 18.26 33.50
N VAL A 843 -11.87 18.52 33.41
CA VAL A 843 -12.53 18.79 32.12
C VAL A 843 -11.90 20.01 31.42
N LYS A 844 -11.53 21.06 32.17
CA LYS A 844 -10.79 22.22 31.67
C LYS A 844 -9.46 21.80 31.03
N SER A 845 -8.69 20.90 31.66
CA SER A 845 -7.39 20.46 31.13
C SER A 845 -7.52 19.61 29.85
N ILE A 846 -8.57 18.78 29.75
CA ILE A 846 -8.84 17.91 28.59
C ILE A 846 -9.37 18.74 27.41
N ILE A 847 -10.34 19.64 27.66
CA ILE A 847 -10.91 20.52 26.65
C ILE A 847 -9.88 21.57 26.21
N GLY A 848 -9.05 22.07 27.14
CA GLY A 848 -7.90 22.94 26.81
C GLY A 848 -6.91 22.27 25.88
N GLU A 849 -6.60 20.99 26.09
CA GLU A 849 -5.74 20.22 25.19
C GLU A 849 -6.36 20.04 23.79
N LEU A 850 -7.65 19.67 23.73
CA LEU A 850 -8.42 19.57 22.48
C LEU A 850 -8.45 20.90 21.70
N LEU A 851 -8.46 22.03 22.41
CA LEU A 851 -8.42 23.39 21.86
C LEU A 851 -7.00 23.90 21.56
N GLY A 852 -5.94 23.12 21.81
CA GLY A 852 -4.54 23.52 21.58
C GLY A 852 -4.08 24.66 22.51
N ARG A 853 -4.48 24.63 23.79
CA ARG A 853 -4.18 25.65 24.79
C ARG A 853 -2.98 25.27 25.66
N ARG A 854 -2.18 26.24 26.10
CA ARG A 854 -0.95 25.95 26.91
C ARG A 854 -1.27 25.40 28.31
N GLU A 855 -2.47 25.67 28.84
CA GLU A 855 -3.02 25.05 30.06
C GLU A 855 -3.68 23.66 29.81
N GLY A 856 -3.56 23.10 28.60
CA GLY A 856 -3.98 21.74 28.31
C GLY A 856 -3.15 20.69 29.05
N ILE A 857 -3.71 19.49 29.24
CA ILE A 857 -3.08 18.37 29.97
C ILE A 857 -1.71 17.94 29.40
N SER A 858 -1.42 18.26 28.14
CA SER A 858 -0.13 18.03 27.48
C SER A 858 0.31 19.31 26.75
N TYR A 859 0.06 20.44 27.41
CA TYR A 859 0.46 21.80 27.03
C TYR A 859 -0.02 22.29 25.65
N GLY A 860 -1.10 21.69 25.13
CA GLY A 860 -1.68 22.01 23.83
C GLY A 860 -0.95 21.37 22.64
N LYS A 861 -0.01 20.45 22.91
CA LYS A 861 0.84 19.78 21.91
C LYS A 861 0.29 18.43 21.44
N GLY A 862 -0.59 17.81 22.23
CA GLY A 862 -1.04 16.42 22.07
C GLY A 862 -2.48 16.23 21.58
N GLY A 863 -3.32 17.25 21.70
CA GLY A 863 -4.67 17.28 21.14
C GLY A 863 -5.55 16.11 21.60
N SER A 864 -6.35 15.53 20.69
CA SER A 864 -7.35 14.50 21.02
C SER A 864 -6.80 13.11 21.36
N MET A 865 -5.48 12.94 21.42
CA MET A 865 -4.82 11.64 21.39
C MET A 865 -3.72 11.50 22.44
N HIS A 866 -2.83 12.48 22.52
CA HIS A 866 -1.67 12.44 23.41
C HIS A 866 -2.01 13.25 24.67
N MET A 867 -2.49 12.54 25.69
CA MET A 867 -2.95 13.05 26.98
C MET A 867 -2.33 12.20 28.09
N PHE A 868 -1.37 12.77 28.80
CA PHE A 868 -0.64 12.08 29.87
C PHE A 868 -1.06 12.60 31.25
N TYR A 869 -1.19 11.70 32.23
CA TYR A 869 -1.43 12.06 33.63
C TYR A 869 -0.71 11.04 34.55
N LYS A 870 -0.66 11.29 35.85
CA LYS A 870 -0.03 10.34 36.78
C LYS A 870 -0.79 9.01 36.78
N GLY A 871 -0.11 7.93 36.37
CA GLY A 871 -0.72 6.62 36.17
C GLY A 871 -1.73 6.57 35.01
N PHE A 872 -1.55 7.43 33.99
CA PHE A 872 -2.33 7.42 32.76
C PHE A 872 -1.49 7.78 31.53
N TYR A 873 -1.53 6.92 30.51
CA TYR A 873 -0.74 7.07 29.30
C TYR A 873 -1.66 6.99 28.06
N GLY A 874 -2.32 8.09 27.71
CA GLY A 874 -2.91 8.28 26.39
C GLY A 874 -1.89 8.92 25.46
N GLY A 875 -1.57 8.32 24.31
CA GLY A 875 -0.69 9.00 23.34
C GLY A 875 0.12 8.15 22.38
N ASN A 876 -0.37 6.96 22.02
CA ASN A 876 0.21 6.20 20.92
C ASN A 876 -0.59 6.47 19.65
N GLY A 877 -0.10 7.37 18.79
CA GLY A 877 -0.73 7.68 17.50
C GLY A 877 -0.66 6.54 16.47
N ILE A 878 0.13 5.51 16.77
CA ILE A 878 0.29 4.28 15.97
C ILE A 878 -0.61 3.18 16.56
N VAL A 879 -1.51 2.65 15.72
CA VAL A 879 -2.50 1.62 16.09
C VAL A 879 -1.82 0.39 16.71
N GLY A 880 -2.07 0.17 18.01
CA GLY A 880 -1.59 -1.01 18.75
C GLY A 880 -0.21 -0.87 19.40
N ALA A 881 0.52 0.23 19.17
CA ALA A 881 1.84 0.44 19.77
C ALA A 881 1.80 0.61 21.30
N GLN A 882 0.66 1.01 21.86
CA GLN A 882 0.45 1.11 23.30
C GLN A 882 0.48 -0.25 24.02
N VAL A 883 0.28 -1.36 23.29
CA VAL A 883 0.17 -2.70 23.89
C VAL A 883 1.52 -3.24 24.38
N PRO A 884 2.61 -3.25 23.58
CA PRO A 884 3.95 -3.59 24.08
C PRO A 884 4.47 -2.57 25.12
N VAL A 885 4.15 -1.28 24.98
CA VAL A 885 4.51 -0.26 25.99
C VAL A 885 3.81 -0.56 27.33
N GLY A 886 2.54 -0.97 27.30
CA GLY A 886 1.80 -1.38 28.49
C GLY A 886 2.32 -2.66 29.13
N ALA A 887 2.80 -3.62 28.33
CA ALA A 887 3.52 -4.77 28.85
C ALA A 887 4.85 -4.35 29.53
N GLY A 888 5.50 -3.28 29.04
CA GLY A 888 6.63 -2.64 29.70
C GLY A 888 6.29 -2.02 31.06
N LEU A 889 5.12 -1.38 31.20
CA LEU A 889 4.62 -0.89 32.50
C LEU A 889 4.37 -2.06 33.48
N ALA A 890 3.75 -3.14 33.01
CA ALA A 890 3.53 -4.33 33.85
C ALA A 890 4.84 -5.01 34.25
N PHE A 891 5.85 -4.98 33.37
CA PHE A 891 7.21 -5.41 33.70
C PHE A 891 7.83 -4.49 34.77
N ALA A 892 7.65 -3.17 34.67
CA ALA A 892 8.15 -2.22 35.67
C ALA A 892 7.47 -2.40 37.05
N HIS A 893 6.16 -2.66 37.11
CA HIS A 893 5.50 -3.03 38.37
C HIS A 893 6.14 -4.27 38.98
N LYS A 894 6.29 -5.34 38.19
CA LYS A 894 6.85 -6.62 38.65
C LYS A 894 8.33 -6.49 39.08
N TYR A 895 9.12 -5.76 38.31
CA TYR A 895 10.55 -5.53 38.58
C TYR A 895 10.77 -4.78 39.90
N ASN A 896 9.92 -3.79 40.20
CA ASN A 896 9.97 -3.03 41.46
C ASN A 896 9.28 -3.74 42.64
N GLY A 897 8.66 -4.91 42.43
CA GLY A 897 7.90 -5.62 43.47
C GLY A 897 6.53 -5.01 43.80
N ASN A 898 6.02 -4.09 42.97
CA ASN A 898 4.73 -3.44 43.18
C ASN A 898 3.59 -4.41 42.87
N LYS A 899 2.62 -4.54 43.80
CA LYS A 899 1.38 -5.31 43.59
C LYS A 899 0.33 -4.51 42.80
N ASN A 900 0.75 -3.91 41.70
CA ASN A 900 -0.07 -3.09 40.81
C ASN A 900 -0.23 -3.75 39.44
N ALA A 901 -1.39 -3.51 38.84
CA ALA A 901 -1.71 -3.98 37.50
C ALA A 901 -1.51 -2.87 36.47
N SER A 902 -1.19 -3.24 35.23
CA SER A 902 -1.30 -2.34 34.07
C SER A 902 -2.49 -2.75 33.22
N ILE A 903 -3.40 -1.82 33.00
CA ILE A 903 -4.63 -1.98 32.22
C ILE A 903 -4.35 -1.41 30.83
N ILE A 904 -4.26 -2.32 29.85
CA ILE A 904 -3.65 -2.09 28.54
C ILE A 904 -4.76 -2.14 27.49
N LEU A 905 -5.27 -0.96 27.13
CA LEU A 905 -6.49 -0.82 26.33
C LEU A 905 -6.20 -0.65 24.85
N TYR A 906 -6.97 -1.33 24.01
CA TYR A 906 -6.88 -1.25 22.56
C TYR A 906 -8.25 -1.52 21.91
N GLY A 907 -8.51 -0.86 20.78
CA GLY A 907 -9.73 -1.12 20.01
C GLY A 907 -9.65 -2.43 19.20
N ASP A 908 -10.80 -3.01 18.87
CA ASP A 908 -10.96 -4.07 17.87
C ASP A 908 -10.11 -3.88 16.60
N GLY A 909 -9.98 -2.65 16.08
CA GLY A 909 -9.13 -2.32 14.93
C GLY A 909 -7.61 -2.55 15.13
N ALA A 910 -7.13 -2.58 16.38
CA ALA A 910 -5.72 -2.87 16.72
C ALA A 910 -5.44 -4.36 16.97
N SER A 911 -6.47 -5.16 17.22
CA SER A 911 -6.38 -6.58 17.61
C SER A 911 -5.65 -7.50 16.61
N ASN A 912 -5.45 -7.05 15.36
CA ASN A 912 -4.80 -7.78 14.27
C ASN A 912 -3.32 -7.42 14.09
N GLN A 913 -2.77 -6.49 14.89
CA GLN A 913 -1.38 -6.04 14.76
C GLN A 913 -0.41 -7.03 15.42
N GLY A 914 0.66 -7.41 14.73
CA GLY A 914 1.61 -8.44 15.21
C GLY A 914 2.19 -8.16 16.60
N GLN A 915 2.51 -6.89 16.87
CA GLN A 915 3.02 -6.40 18.17
C GLN A 915 2.09 -6.68 19.37
N VAL A 916 0.79 -6.90 19.15
CA VAL A 916 -0.16 -7.27 20.21
C VAL A 916 0.07 -8.73 20.64
N PHE A 917 0.23 -9.64 19.68
CA PHE A 917 0.50 -11.05 19.95
C PHE A 917 1.91 -11.27 20.51
N GLU A 918 2.89 -10.46 20.09
CA GLU A 918 4.23 -10.46 20.67
C GLU A 918 4.21 -9.96 22.12
N ALA A 919 3.50 -8.86 22.41
CA ALA A 919 3.30 -8.37 23.78
C ALA A 919 2.59 -9.39 24.68
N PHE A 920 1.59 -10.12 24.15
CA PHE A 920 0.95 -11.24 24.86
C PHE A 920 1.97 -12.33 25.20
N ASN A 921 2.76 -12.78 24.22
CA ASN A 921 3.78 -13.80 24.40
C ASN A 921 4.80 -13.43 25.48
N MET A 922 5.35 -12.22 25.42
CA MET A 922 6.31 -11.72 26.41
C MET A 922 5.68 -11.56 27.80
N ALA A 923 4.45 -11.04 27.88
CA ALA A 923 3.74 -10.88 29.15
C ALA A 923 3.39 -12.22 29.80
N LYS A 924 3.09 -13.28 29.02
CA LYS A 924 2.87 -14.62 29.59
C LYS A 924 4.18 -15.30 29.98
N LEU A 925 5.22 -15.20 29.13
CA LEU A 925 6.55 -15.75 29.40
C LEU A 925 7.16 -15.22 30.71
N TRP A 926 7.02 -13.92 30.96
CA TRP A 926 7.48 -13.28 32.20
C TRP A 926 6.41 -13.25 33.31
N ASN A 927 5.21 -13.78 33.03
CA ASN A 927 4.07 -13.87 33.95
C ASN A 927 3.76 -12.50 34.61
N LEU A 928 3.50 -11.48 33.78
CA LEU A 928 3.34 -10.08 34.18
C LEU A 928 1.93 -9.74 34.69
N PRO A 929 1.79 -8.71 35.55
CA PRO A 929 0.50 -8.20 36.02
C PRO A 929 -0.19 -7.31 34.95
N ALA A 930 -0.47 -7.88 33.78
CA ALA A 930 -1.01 -7.18 32.61
C ALA A 930 -2.45 -7.60 32.29
N LEU A 931 -3.36 -6.62 32.16
CA LEU A 931 -4.75 -6.81 31.74
C LEU A 931 -4.95 -6.22 30.34
N PHE A 932 -5.02 -7.08 29.32
CA PHE A 932 -5.11 -6.67 27.92
C PHE A 932 -6.56 -6.50 27.48
N GLY A 933 -7.08 -5.27 27.50
CA GLY A 933 -8.48 -4.96 27.24
C GLY A 933 -8.79 -4.55 25.80
N CYS A 934 -9.49 -5.41 25.07
CA CYS A 934 -10.05 -5.12 23.76
C CYS A 934 -11.42 -4.42 23.87
N GLU A 935 -11.52 -3.16 23.46
CA GLU A 935 -12.80 -2.48 23.24
C GLU A 935 -13.45 -3.00 21.93
N ASN A 936 -14.31 -4.02 22.02
CA ASN A 936 -15.06 -4.55 20.89
C ASN A 936 -16.31 -3.71 20.61
N ASN A 937 -16.11 -2.62 19.88
CA ASN A 937 -17.14 -1.72 19.35
C ASN A 937 -17.80 -2.25 18.05
N LYS A 938 -17.67 -3.56 17.79
CA LYS A 938 -18.15 -4.29 16.60
C LYS A 938 -17.60 -3.82 15.25
N TYR A 939 -16.72 -2.81 15.19
CA TYR A 939 -16.32 -2.10 13.97
C TYR A 939 -14.87 -1.55 14.06
N GLY A 940 -13.90 -2.40 13.77
CA GLY A 940 -12.49 -2.03 13.68
C GLY A 940 -12.22 -1.08 12.50
N MET A 941 -11.82 0.16 12.80
CA MET A 941 -11.51 1.21 11.80
C MET A 941 -12.63 1.40 10.74
N GLY A 942 -13.90 1.32 11.18
CA GLY A 942 -15.07 1.44 10.29
C GLY A 942 -15.41 0.18 9.48
N THR A 943 -14.69 -0.93 9.66
CA THR A 943 -15.03 -2.24 9.08
C THR A 943 -15.56 -3.18 10.16
N SER A 944 -16.77 -3.70 9.99
CA SER A 944 -17.41 -4.60 10.96
C SER A 944 -16.52 -5.78 11.33
N ALA A 945 -16.55 -6.21 12.60
CA ALA A 945 -15.61 -7.20 13.14
C ALA A 945 -15.57 -8.51 12.32
N ALA A 946 -16.72 -9.00 11.85
CA ALA A 946 -16.81 -10.19 11.00
C ALA A 946 -16.20 -10.03 9.59
N ARG A 947 -15.82 -8.81 9.19
CA ARG A 947 -15.08 -8.50 7.95
C ARG A 947 -13.63 -8.09 8.18
N SER A 948 -13.32 -7.51 9.34
CA SER A 948 -11.95 -7.08 9.71
C SER A 948 -11.16 -8.13 10.49
N SER A 949 -11.80 -9.19 11.01
CA SER A 949 -11.19 -10.19 11.89
C SER A 949 -11.67 -11.61 11.60
N ALA A 950 -10.74 -12.55 11.38
CA ALA A 950 -11.06 -13.96 11.15
C ALA A 950 -11.54 -14.70 12.43
N LEU A 951 -11.07 -14.27 13.60
CA LEU A 951 -11.57 -14.70 14.92
C LEU A 951 -12.16 -13.47 15.62
N THR A 952 -13.49 -13.41 15.70
CA THR A 952 -14.22 -12.27 16.30
C THR A 952 -14.37 -12.33 17.82
N ASP A 953 -14.08 -13.48 18.42
CA ASP A 953 -13.88 -13.59 19.87
C ASP A 953 -12.47 -13.10 20.21
N TYR A 954 -12.35 -11.82 20.53
CA TYR A 954 -11.08 -11.19 20.87
C TYR A 954 -10.52 -11.71 22.20
N TYR A 955 -11.40 -12.07 23.16
CA TYR A 955 -10.97 -12.66 24.43
C TYR A 955 -10.16 -13.97 24.26
N LYS A 956 -10.47 -14.77 23.24
CA LYS A 956 -9.75 -16.03 22.93
C LYS A 956 -8.37 -15.82 22.26
N ARG A 957 -8.03 -14.60 21.83
CA ARG A 957 -6.79 -14.33 21.09
C ARG A 957 -5.51 -14.44 21.93
N GLY A 958 -5.65 -14.51 23.26
CA GLY A 958 -4.54 -14.84 24.16
C GLY A 958 -3.95 -16.23 23.96
N GLN A 959 -4.67 -17.15 23.31
CA GLN A 959 -4.33 -18.57 23.08
C GLN A 959 -4.07 -19.39 24.36
N TYR A 960 -2.99 -19.09 25.07
CA TYR A 960 -2.55 -19.67 26.34
C TYR A 960 -2.64 -18.66 27.52
N ILE A 961 -3.20 -17.47 27.25
CA ILE A 961 -3.58 -16.47 28.24
C ILE A 961 -5.10 -16.60 28.44
N PRO A 962 -5.58 -16.80 29.68
CA PRO A 962 -7.01 -16.83 29.97
C PRO A 962 -7.72 -15.55 29.53
N GLY A 963 -8.93 -15.73 28.99
CA GLY A 963 -9.69 -14.71 28.31
C GLY A 963 -11.09 -14.55 28.91
N LEU A 964 -11.49 -13.32 29.23
CA LEU A 964 -12.82 -13.00 29.75
C LEU A 964 -13.53 -12.00 28.83
N LYS A 965 -14.66 -12.40 28.27
CA LYS A 965 -15.58 -11.53 27.54
C LYS A 965 -16.55 -10.90 28.54
N VAL A 966 -16.84 -9.61 28.38
CA VAL A 966 -17.57 -8.79 29.36
C VAL A 966 -18.62 -7.95 28.65
N ASN A 967 -19.82 -7.83 29.22
CA ASN A 967 -20.82 -6.85 28.79
C ASN A 967 -20.30 -5.42 29.07
N GLY A 968 -19.71 -4.80 28.04
CA GLY A 968 -19.11 -3.45 28.09
C GLY A 968 -20.12 -2.31 27.98
N MET A 969 -21.41 -2.59 28.17
CA MET A 969 -22.48 -1.59 28.35
C MET A 969 -23.01 -1.56 29.80
N ASP A 970 -22.68 -2.57 30.62
CA ASP A 970 -23.07 -2.68 32.02
C ASP A 970 -21.84 -2.36 32.92
N VAL A 971 -21.86 -1.20 33.59
CA VAL A 971 -20.72 -0.71 34.39
C VAL A 971 -20.38 -1.63 35.56
N LEU A 972 -21.35 -2.39 36.09
CA LEU A 972 -21.15 -3.30 37.20
C LEU A 972 -20.49 -4.60 36.72
N ALA A 973 -20.85 -5.08 35.53
CA ALA A 973 -20.13 -6.17 34.86
C ALA A 973 -18.67 -5.79 34.56
N VAL A 974 -18.41 -4.57 34.08
CA VAL A 974 -17.04 -4.07 33.88
C VAL A 974 -16.27 -4.01 35.21
N LYS A 975 -16.85 -3.43 36.28
CA LYS A 975 -16.22 -3.37 37.60
C LYS A 975 -15.84 -4.77 38.12
N ALA A 976 -16.77 -5.71 38.09
CA ALA A 976 -16.53 -7.07 38.59
C ALA A 976 -15.45 -7.82 37.78
N ALA A 977 -15.47 -7.72 36.44
CA ALA A 977 -14.45 -8.32 35.58
C ALA A 977 -13.04 -7.75 35.83
N VAL A 978 -12.93 -6.42 35.97
CA VAL A 978 -11.63 -5.75 36.18
C VAL A 978 -11.11 -5.99 37.59
N LYS A 979 -11.98 -6.00 38.61
CA LYS A 979 -11.62 -6.36 39.98
C LYS A 979 -11.06 -7.79 40.04
N TYR A 980 -11.75 -8.75 39.43
CA TYR A 980 -11.29 -10.13 39.30
C TYR A 980 -9.95 -10.25 38.55
N GLY A 981 -9.77 -9.50 37.45
CA GLY A 981 -8.50 -9.44 36.72
C GLY A 981 -7.35 -8.86 37.57
N LYS A 982 -7.62 -7.83 38.37
CA LYS A 982 -6.63 -7.24 39.30
C LYS A 982 -6.27 -8.22 40.41
N GLU A 983 -7.25 -8.91 41.00
CA GLU A 983 -7.01 -9.94 42.01
C GLU A 983 -6.24 -11.15 41.43
N TRP A 984 -6.52 -11.54 40.18
CA TRP A 984 -5.79 -12.56 39.44
C TRP A 984 -4.31 -12.20 39.22
N THR A 985 -4.04 -10.98 38.77
CA THR A 985 -2.68 -10.47 38.52
C THR A 985 -1.90 -10.25 39.82
N ALA A 986 -2.53 -9.73 40.87
CA ALA A 986 -1.93 -9.55 42.20
C ALA A 986 -1.69 -10.87 42.98
N ALA A 987 -2.28 -11.97 42.52
CA ALA A 987 -2.04 -13.35 42.97
C ALA A 987 -1.02 -14.11 42.09
N ASP A 988 -0.19 -13.39 41.32
CA ASP A 988 0.88 -13.94 40.48
C ASP A 988 0.43 -15.00 39.44
N LYS A 989 -0.84 -14.98 39.02
CA LYS A 989 -1.35 -15.88 37.95
C LYS A 989 -1.01 -15.42 36.52
N GLY A 990 -0.30 -14.30 36.39
CA GLY A 990 0.12 -13.71 35.12
C GLY A 990 -0.98 -12.93 34.42
N PRO A 991 -0.82 -12.66 33.10
CA PRO A 991 -1.72 -11.79 32.37
C PRO A 991 -3.11 -12.40 32.13
N MET A 992 -4.06 -11.55 31.74
CA MET A 992 -5.40 -11.91 31.29
C MET A 992 -5.78 -11.05 30.07
N VAL A 993 -6.55 -11.62 29.14
CA VAL A 993 -7.17 -10.88 28.01
C VAL A 993 -8.63 -10.58 28.35
N LEU A 994 -9.05 -9.33 28.18
CA LEU A 994 -10.43 -8.90 28.38
C LEU A 994 -11.04 -8.45 27.05
N GLU A 995 -12.31 -8.76 26.79
CA GLU A 995 -13.08 -8.21 25.66
C GLU A 995 -14.31 -7.47 26.18
N TYR A 996 -14.28 -6.14 26.13
CA TYR A 996 -15.42 -5.29 26.46
C TYR A 996 -16.36 -5.20 25.26
N VAL A 997 -17.47 -5.91 25.31
CA VAL A 997 -18.51 -5.91 24.26
C VAL A 997 -19.35 -4.64 24.40
N THR A 998 -19.07 -3.64 23.57
CA THR A 998 -19.54 -2.26 23.77
C THR A 998 -20.05 -1.63 22.46
N TYR A 999 -20.62 -0.43 22.51
CA TYR A 999 -21.18 0.25 21.33
C TYR A 999 -21.04 1.78 21.41
N ARG A 1000 -20.42 2.37 20.40
CA ARG A 1000 -20.24 3.82 20.26
C ARG A 1000 -21.16 4.40 19.19
N TYR A 1001 -21.80 5.52 19.49
CA TYR A 1001 -22.74 6.17 18.57
C TYR A 1001 -22.08 6.99 17.44
N GLY A 1002 -20.77 7.28 17.53
CA GLY A 1002 -20.02 8.06 16.56
C GLY A 1002 -19.21 7.23 15.55
N GLY A 1003 -18.96 7.84 14.37
CA GLY A 1003 -18.01 7.39 13.35
C GLY A 1003 -16.59 7.24 13.89
N HIS A 1004 -15.64 6.73 13.09
CA HIS A 1004 -14.33 6.23 13.56
C HIS A 1004 -13.57 7.32 14.32
N SER A 1005 -13.46 8.48 13.68
CA SER A 1005 -13.09 9.81 14.15
C SER A 1005 -14.26 10.76 13.85
N MET A 1006 -14.33 11.93 14.47
CA MET A 1006 -15.28 13.00 14.11
C MET A 1006 -15.14 13.53 12.67
N SER A 1007 -14.06 13.16 11.98
CA SER A 1007 -13.86 13.40 10.54
C SER A 1007 -14.58 12.39 9.64
N ASP A 1008 -15.10 11.28 10.18
CA ASP A 1008 -15.84 10.24 9.46
C ASP A 1008 -17.35 10.40 9.74
N PRO A 1009 -18.21 10.54 8.72
CA PRO A 1009 -19.65 10.71 8.91
C PRO A 1009 -20.35 9.49 9.54
N GLY A 1010 -19.71 8.31 9.60
CA GLY A 1010 -20.21 7.11 10.29
C GLY A 1010 -21.39 6.39 9.60
N THR A 1011 -22.16 7.10 8.78
CA THR A 1011 -23.23 6.56 7.91
C THR A 1011 -22.72 5.62 6.80
N THR A 1012 -21.41 5.41 6.73
CA THR A 1012 -20.70 4.54 5.80
C THR A 1012 -20.72 3.07 6.22
N TYR A 1013 -21.02 2.76 7.49
CA TYR A 1013 -21.05 1.38 8.00
C TYR A 1013 -21.99 1.13 9.20
N ARG A 1014 -22.57 2.18 9.81
CA ARG A 1014 -23.70 2.08 10.75
C ARG A 1014 -24.92 2.79 10.20
N THR A 1015 -26.11 2.24 10.42
CA THR A 1015 -27.36 2.91 10.02
C THR A 1015 -27.87 3.83 11.13
N ARG A 1016 -28.76 4.78 10.81
CA ARG A 1016 -29.33 5.69 11.82
C ARG A 1016 -30.26 4.93 12.76
N GLU A 1017 -30.95 3.94 12.23
CA GLU A 1017 -31.91 3.06 12.90
C GLU A 1017 -31.20 2.12 13.86
N GLU A 1018 -30.02 1.59 13.48
CA GLU A 1018 -29.13 0.81 14.34
C GLU A 1018 -28.66 1.65 15.55
N ILE A 1019 -28.16 2.86 15.31
CA ILE A 1019 -27.70 3.78 16.37
C ILE A 1019 -28.87 4.21 17.27
N GLN A 1020 -30.04 4.50 16.70
CA GLN A 1020 -31.24 4.88 17.46
C GLN A 1020 -31.75 3.72 18.34
N ARG A 1021 -31.77 2.50 17.81
CA ARG A 1021 -32.11 1.29 18.59
C ARG A 1021 -31.12 1.05 19.72
N MET A 1022 -29.82 1.16 19.48
CA MET A 1022 -28.82 0.97 20.54
C MET A 1022 -28.96 2.04 21.64
N ARG A 1023 -29.22 3.30 21.27
CA ARG A 1023 -29.51 4.38 22.22
C ARG A 1023 -30.79 4.17 23.04
N SER A 1024 -31.82 3.52 22.49
CA SER A 1024 -33.10 3.30 23.19
C SER A 1024 -33.19 2.00 23.99
N THR A 1025 -32.36 1.00 23.67
CA THR A 1025 -32.42 -0.33 24.33
C THR A 1025 -31.20 -0.69 25.16
N ASN A 1026 -30.03 -0.09 24.91
CA ASN A 1026 -28.74 -0.55 25.44
C ASN A 1026 -27.80 0.59 25.90
N ASP A 1027 -28.29 1.82 26.10
CA ASP A 1027 -27.43 2.92 26.58
C ASP A 1027 -27.00 2.70 28.04
N ALA A 1028 -25.68 2.75 28.29
CA ALA A 1028 -25.08 2.49 29.60
C ALA A 1028 -25.62 3.39 30.74
N ILE A 1029 -25.89 4.66 30.44
CA ILE A 1029 -26.37 5.63 31.42
C ILE A 1029 -27.85 5.39 31.70
N ALA A 1030 -28.64 5.11 30.66
CA ALA A 1030 -30.04 4.72 30.83
C ALA A 1030 -30.21 3.41 31.62
N GLY A 1031 -29.36 2.41 31.35
CA GLY A 1031 -29.39 1.13 32.06
C GLY A 1031 -29.08 1.24 33.55
N LEU A 1032 -28.01 1.97 33.92
CA LEU A 1032 -27.73 2.24 35.33
C LEU A 1032 -28.83 3.12 35.97
N LYS A 1033 -29.34 4.14 35.27
CA LYS A 1033 -30.44 4.98 35.77
C LYS A 1033 -31.67 4.15 36.13
N GLN A 1034 -32.03 3.21 35.26
CA GLN A 1034 -33.14 2.29 35.50
C GLN A 1034 -32.88 1.49 36.79
N LYS A 1035 -31.70 0.89 36.97
CA LYS A 1035 -31.40 0.11 38.19
C LYS A 1035 -31.38 0.94 39.47
N ILE A 1036 -30.87 2.17 39.42
CA ILE A 1036 -30.89 3.08 40.57
C ILE A 1036 -32.34 3.41 41.00
N LEU A 1037 -33.27 3.51 40.04
CA LEU A 1037 -34.70 3.70 40.31
C LEU A 1037 -35.40 2.40 40.74
N ASP A 1038 -35.22 1.30 39.99
CA ASP A 1038 -35.80 -0.03 40.25
C ASP A 1038 -35.41 -0.59 41.64
N TRP A 1039 -34.28 -0.14 42.21
CA TRP A 1039 -33.76 -0.55 43.51
C TRP A 1039 -33.95 0.50 44.62
N GLU A 1040 -34.68 1.59 44.36
CA GLU A 1040 -34.93 2.67 45.33
C GLU A 1040 -33.64 3.28 45.96
N VAL A 1041 -32.54 3.28 45.21
CA VAL A 1041 -31.23 3.81 45.65
C VAL A 1041 -31.26 5.33 45.83
N THR A 1042 -32.06 6.03 45.02
CA THR A 1042 -32.35 7.47 45.12
C THR A 1042 -33.55 7.83 44.23
N THR A 1043 -34.20 8.95 44.50
CA THR A 1043 -35.40 9.39 43.77
C THR A 1043 -35.09 9.92 42.37
N GLU A 1044 -36.11 9.97 41.50
CA GLU A 1044 -35.96 10.52 40.14
C GLU A 1044 -35.55 11.99 40.15
N ASP A 1045 -35.98 12.78 41.14
CA ASP A 1045 -35.65 14.20 41.26
C ASP A 1045 -34.24 14.45 41.80
N GLU A 1046 -33.73 13.57 42.66
CA GLU A 1046 -32.31 13.54 43.03
C GLU A 1046 -31.43 13.15 41.82
N LEU A 1047 -31.85 12.17 41.01
CA LEU A 1047 -31.16 11.84 39.75
C LEU A 1047 -31.18 13.02 38.76
N LYS A 1048 -32.29 13.76 38.62
CA LYS A 1048 -32.36 15.00 37.83
C LYS A 1048 -31.42 16.09 38.40
N LYS A 1049 -31.23 16.15 39.72
CA LYS A 1049 -30.23 17.03 40.34
C LYS A 1049 -28.82 16.61 39.95
N ILE A 1050 -28.47 15.33 40.04
CA ILE A 1050 -27.16 14.79 39.63
C ILE A 1050 -26.89 15.06 38.14
N ASP A 1051 -27.87 14.81 37.26
CA ASP A 1051 -27.81 15.15 35.82
C ASP A 1051 -27.50 16.63 35.59
N LYS A 1052 -28.17 17.52 36.34
CA LYS A 1052 -28.00 18.98 36.25
C LYS A 1052 -26.64 19.42 36.80
N GLU A 1053 -26.17 18.81 37.87
CA GLU A 1053 -24.92 19.14 38.56
C GLU A 1053 -23.70 18.74 37.73
N ALA A 1054 -23.66 17.51 37.22
CA ALA A 1054 -22.63 17.05 36.28
C ALA A 1054 -22.58 17.94 35.02
N ARG A 1055 -23.76 18.27 34.46
CA ARG A 1055 -23.85 19.15 33.28
C ARG A 1055 -23.46 20.60 33.58
N ALA A 1056 -23.71 21.13 34.77
CA ALA A 1056 -23.30 22.48 35.16
C ALA A 1056 -21.76 22.55 35.28
N HIS A 1057 -21.16 21.65 36.05
CA HIS A 1057 -19.72 21.54 36.23
C HIS A 1057 -18.97 21.38 34.90
N VAL A 1058 -19.43 20.49 34.01
CA VAL A 1058 -18.81 20.32 32.68
C VAL A 1058 -18.93 21.58 31.83
N ASN A 1059 -20.06 22.29 31.84
CA ASN A 1059 -20.20 23.54 31.08
C ASN A 1059 -19.31 24.67 31.61
N GLU A 1060 -19.12 24.75 32.93
CA GLU A 1060 -18.23 25.71 33.58
C GLU A 1060 -16.76 25.46 33.21
N GLU A 1061 -16.27 24.24 33.39
CA GLU A 1061 -14.92 23.82 32.99
C GLU A 1061 -14.67 23.99 31.49
N VAL A 1062 -15.66 23.70 30.64
CA VAL A 1062 -15.59 23.98 29.19
C VAL A 1062 -15.48 25.48 28.91
N ALA A 1063 -16.27 26.33 29.58
CA ALA A 1063 -16.18 27.78 29.41
C ALA A 1063 -14.81 28.33 29.87
N LEU A 1064 -14.25 27.80 30.96
CA LEU A 1064 -12.89 28.14 31.41
C LEU A 1064 -11.81 27.71 30.39
N ALA A 1065 -11.98 26.56 29.72
CA ALA A 1065 -11.08 26.11 28.66
C ALA A 1065 -11.24 26.89 27.33
N GLU A 1066 -12.47 27.30 26.99
CA GLU A 1066 -12.72 28.18 25.84
C GLU A 1066 -12.10 29.58 26.07
N ALA A 1067 -12.12 30.08 27.31
CA ALA A 1067 -11.56 31.37 27.70
C ALA A 1067 -10.01 31.40 27.83
N MET A 1068 -9.33 30.25 27.78
CA MET A 1068 -7.85 30.19 27.79
C MET A 1068 -7.24 31.01 26.64
N ALA A 1069 -6.08 31.60 26.88
CA ALA A 1069 -5.29 32.25 25.83
C ALA A 1069 -4.87 31.26 24.72
N VAL A 1070 -4.70 31.76 23.49
CA VAL A 1070 -3.98 31.02 22.44
C VAL A 1070 -2.49 31.02 22.83
N PRO A 1071 -1.74 29.90 22.71
CA PRO A 1071 -0.29 29.91 22.93
C PRO A 1071 0.43 30.86 21.97
N ASP A 1072 1.52 31.47 22.42
CA ASP A 1072 2.42 32.21 21.54
C ASP A 1072 2.98 31.27 20.44
N PRO A 1073 3.05 31.67 19.17
CA PRO A 1073 3.63 30.86 18.08
C PRO A 1073 5.17 30.96 18.07
N LYS A 1074 5.81 30.63 19.20
CA LYS A 1074 7.26 30.69 19.42
C LYS A 1074 7.95 29.41 18.94
N PRO A 1075 9.03 29.46 18.12
CA PRO A 1075 9.75 28.26 17.67
C PRO A 1075 10.27 27.37 18.80
N GLU A 1076 10.64 27.97 19.93
CA GLU A 1076 11.23 27.29 21.09
C GLU A 1076 10.24 26.29 21.72
N ILE A 1077 8.94 26.58 21.65
CA ILE A 1077 7.86 25.74 22.19
C ILE A 1077 7.79 24.37 21.49
N LEU A 1078 8.31 24.25 20.26
CA LEU A 1078 8.42 22.98 19.55
C LEU A 1078 9.46 22.02 20.15
N PHE A 1079 10.39 22.54 20.96
CA PHE A 1079 11.52 21.79 21.52
C PHE A 1079 11.42 21.60 23.05
N GLU A 1080 10.64 22.43 23.73
CA GLU A 1080 10.22 22.24 25.11
C GLU A 1080 9.47 20.90 25.32
N ASP A 1081 9.59 20.33 26.53
CA ASP A 1081 8.85 19.15 27.02
C ASP A 1081 9.14 17.82 26.27
N ILE A 1082 10.19 17.75 25.43
CA ILE A 1082 10.61 16.52 24.72
C ILE A 1082 11.34 15.53 25.63
N TYR A 1083 12.15 16.02 26.57
CA TYR A 1083 12.93 15.24 27.54
C TYR A 1083 12.48 15.56 28.97
N VAL A 1084 12.84 14.70 29.93
CA VAL A 1084 12.69 15.02 31.35
C VAL A 1084 13.69 16.13 31.69
N LYS A 1085 13.27 17.15 32.43
CA LYS A 1085 14.12 18.30 32.75
C LYS A 1085 15.39 17.89 33.50
N GLY A 1086 16.55 18.25 32.96
CA GLY A 1086 17.87 17.80 33.39
C GLY A 1086 18.39 16.53 32.69
N SER A 1087 17.71 16.06 31.63
CA SER A 1087 18.13 14.92 30.79
C SER A 1087 18.14 15.25 29.29
N GLU A 1088 18.01 16.54 28.94
CA GLU A 1088 18.16 17.07 27.59
C GLU A 1088 19.56 16.74 27.03
N PRO A 1089 19.69 16.30 25.77
CA PRO A 1089 20.97 16.26 25.09
C PRO A 1089 21.48 17.68 24.82
N GLN A 1090 22.78 17.84 24.52
CA GLN A 1090 23.34 19.16 24.16
C GLN A 1090 22.61 19.82 22.97
N TYR A 1091 22.09 19.02 22.05
CA TYR A 1091 21.23 19.49 20.96
C TYR A 1091 20.25 18.41 20.51
N LEU A 1092 19.08 18.81 20.02
CA LEU A 1092 18.20 17.97 19.22
C LEU A 1092 18.46 18.24 17.74
N ARG A 1093 18.64 17.17 16.96
CA ARG A 1093 18.83 17.29 15.50
C ARG A 1093 17.51 17.64 14.81
N GLY A 1094 17.53 18.67 13.96
CA GLY A 1094 16.40 19.04 13.10
C GLY A 1094 16.22 18.12 11.89
N ARG A 1095 15.25 18.41 11.02
CA ARG A 1095 15.03 17.62 9.79
C ARG A 1095 16.14 17.87 8.77
N ILE A 1096 16.70 19.06 8.81
CA ILE A 1096 17.92 19.51 8.11
C ILE A 1096 18.93 20.03 9.16
N PRO A 1097 20.24 20.10 8.86
CA PRO A 1097 21.26 20.55 9.83
C PRO A 1097 21.00 21.95 10.42
N GLU A 1098 20.33 22.80 9.66
CA GLU A 1098 19.99 24.19 10.00
C GLU A 1098 18.79 24.29 10.97
N GLU A 1099 18.07 23.19 11.20
CA GLU A 1099 16.96 23.08 12.15
C GLU A 1099 17.39 22.50 13.51
N ASN A 1100 18.69 22.35 13.78
CA ASN A 1100 19.18 21.84 15.06
C ASN A 1100 18.86 22.83 16.21
N HIS A 1101 18.15 22.35 17.24
CA HIS A 1101 17.90 23.10 18.46
C HIS A 1101 18.96 22.78 19.51
N TYR A 1102 19.56 23.79 20.12
CA TYR A 1102 20.53 23.65 21.20
C TYR A 1102 19.84 24.04 22.51
N PHE A 1103 19.82 23.12 23.47
CA PHE A 1103 19.30 23.39 24.80
C PHE A 1103 20.32 24.26 25.58
N GLN A 1104 19.83 25.16 26.44
CA GLN A 1104 20.62 26.14 27.21
C GLN A 1104 20.83 25.69 28.66
#